data_AF-A0A3N4KBT2-F1
#
_entry.id   AF-A0A3N4KBT2-F1
#
_cell.length_a   1.000
_cell.length_b   1.000
_cell.length_c   1.000
_cell.angle_alpha   90.00
_cell.angle_beta   90.00
_cell.angle_gamma   90.00
#
_symmetry.space_group_name_H-M   'P 1'
#
loop_
_entity.id
_entity.type
_entity.pdbx_description
1 polymer ?
#
loop_
_entity_poly.entity_id
_entity_poly.type
_entity_poly.pdbx_seq_one_letter_code
_entity_poly.pdbx_strand_id
1 'polypeptide(L)'
;MASFKPTALLAAGILLTLTSALDVDRTLTPPMGWNSYNHYSCYATEAVIKANADALVSLGLADVGYNYVVPDCGWSAKERTADGKITWNETFYPSGYPALIEYVHDKGLKFGIYSGAGTWQCHPEAGNGYHIQASLGHEQSDAETFAAWGGDYLKYDNCWADGVNNVVYFPNEDPSTRFKTMANALATVSRDIVYAICQWGIGDDLPEWAGPIGNSWRMSNDIINNWISIFRITNQVVPLSKYTSPGHYNDMDMLMVGNGVLTEEEAKTHFTIWCVEKSLLMIGAGLEANLLDPVALKILSNKELVAINQDSLGQAAKLMRRFTLEQYDVWAGNLSDARTVLMVINWAPVAKTVTINLADAGISSAVKARDVWAASDLGALDGVYSAALAGHGVKLLVLEQTTPAGTYVNPKYTSSNTTTAFANVYALTSSTYNIVVTSSASSTAARTITVIAGNTRRTVSVTGTTYTIPAFPLPAGQNTLRIQDSTGTIKTIKTTLATASVYYSAQTAALAGGASLSKCADADGCKPTNYKVGNLAVSSTMTFSGVSGGTVAGSKWVWFDYINYDLAFDRAWDGSGTNVRNATFAVNGGTPKMWSFPISGGDWQDTGRMGVLLDGFVAGSGNTLVVGAPGWQYAPDVVGVEVLA
;
A
#
# COMPACT_ATOMS: atom_id res chain seq x y z
N MET A 1 -54.20 -57.73 11.70
CA MET A 1 -53.18 -58.13 10.70
C MET A 1 -53.62 -57.59 9.35
N ALA A 2 -53.04 -56.47 8.92
CA ALA A 2 -53.18 -55.96 7.55
C ALA A 2 -51.92 -55.14 7.24
N SER A 3 -51.28 -55.52 6.14
CA SER A 3 -50.02 -55.02 5.61
C SER A 3 -50.18 -53.61 5.02
N PHE A 4 -49.27 -52.70 5.38
CA PHE A 4 -49.05 -51.44 4.66
C PHE A 4 -47.61 -51.42 4.13
N LYS A 5 -47.47 -51.26 2.80
CA LYS A 5 -46.20 -51.05 2.09
C LYS A 5 -45.71 -49.62 2.32
N PRO A 6 -44.39 -49.38 2.52
CA PRO A 6 -43.85 -48.04 2.49
C PRO A 6 -43.50 -47.62 1.06
N THR A 7 -43.90 -46.39 0.72
CA THR A 7 -43.62 -45.67 -0.52
C THR A 7 -42.15 -45.23 -0.56
N ALA A 8 -41.45 -45.50 -1.66
CA ALA A 8 -40.09 -45.01 -1.88
C ALA A 8 -40.10 -43.51 -2.21
N LEU A 9 -39.41 -42.70 -1.40
CA LEU A 9 -39.07 -41.31 -1.72
C LEU A 9 -37.74 -41.33 -2.50
N LEU A 10 -37.75 -40.86 -3.75
CA LEU A 10 -36.54 -40.57 -4.52
C LEU A 10 -35.84 -39.36 -3.88
N ALA A 11 -34.64 -39.55 -3.34
CA ALA A 11 -33.75 -38.46 -2.99
C ALA A 11 -33.01 -38.00 -4.26
N ALA A 12 -33.31 -36.80 -4.75
CA ALA A 12 -32.53 -36.15 -5.78
C ALA A 12 -31.20 -35.67 -5.15
N GLY A 13 -30.10 -36.36 -5.47
CA GLY A 13 -28.76 -35.94 -5.07
C GLY A 13 -28.34 -34.70 -5.85
N ILE A 14 -28.17 -33.58 -5.15
CA ILE A 14 -27.46 -32.42 -5.68
C ILE A 14 -25.98 -32.80 -5.72
N LEU A 15 -25.45 -33.04 -6.93
CA LEU A 15 -24.01 -33.14 -7.16
C LEU A 15 -23.42 -31.72 -6.99
N LEU A 16 -22.85 -31.42 -5.82
CA LEU A 16 -21.96 -30.27 -5.69
C LEU A 16 -20.69 -30.60 -6.48
N THR A 17 -20.52 -30.00 -7.65
CA THR A 17 -19.22 -29.94 -8.31
C THR A 17 -18.30 -29.10 -7.44
N LEU A 18 -17.42 -29.72 -6.65
CA LEU A 18 -16.25 -29.04 -6.12
C LEU A 18 -15.37 -28.68 -7.31
N THR A 19 -15.45 -27.44 -7.78
CA THR A 19 -14.32 -26.83 -8.49
C THR A 19 -13.17 -26.78 -7.49
N SER A 20 -12.15 -27.62 -7.68
CA SER A 20 -10.88 -27.45 -6.99
C SER A 20 -10.34 -26.07 -7.36
N ALA A 21 -10.24 -25.17 -6.39
CA ALA A 21 -9.45 -23.96 -6.57
C ALA A 21 -8.02 -24.36 -6.95
N LEU A 22 -7.39 -23.62 -7.86
CA LEU A 22 -5.98 -23.81 -8.16
C LEU A 22 -5.19 -23.62 -6.86
N ASP A 23 -4.26 -24.53 -6.57
CA ASP A 23 -3.32 -24.34 -5.46
C ASP A 23 -2.29 -23.29 -5.91
N VAL A 24 -2.57 -22.03 -5.57
CA VAL A 24 -1.80 -20.86 -6.00
C VAL A 24 -0.81 -20.36 -4.96
N ASP A 25 -0.78 -20.95 -3.76
CA ASP A 25 0.09 -20.54 -2.65
C ASP A 25 1.53 -21.11 -2.79
N ARG A 26 2.14 -20.91 -3.95
CA ARG A 26 3.51 -21.37 -4.29
C ARG A 26 4.61 -20.67 -3.48
N THR A 27 4.30 -19.54 -2.86
CA THR A 27 5.19 -18.82 -1.93
C THR A 27 4.39 -18.06 -0.87
N LEU A 28 4.77 -18.19 0.40
CA LEU A 28 4.06 -17.52 1.52
C LEU A 28 4.58 -16.12 1.84
N THR A 29 5.68 -15.71 1.22
CA THR A 29 6.27 -14.37 1.31
C THR A 29 6.57 -13.83 -0.09
N PRO A 30 6.73 -12.50 -0.27
CA PRO A 30 7.05 -11.93 -1.58
C PRO A 30 8.34 -12.54 -2.16
N PRO A 31 8.36 -12.98 -3.44
CA PRO A 31 9.58 -13.42 -4.10
C PRO A 31 10.71 -12.37 -4.03
N MET A 32 11.94 -12.86 -3.84
CA MET A 32 13.15 -12.05 -3.84
C MET A 32 14.19 -12.64 -4.78
N GLY A 33 14.83 -11.80 -5.57
CA GLY A 33 15.79 -12.27 -6.57
C GLY A 33 16.44 -11.15 -7.37
N TRP A 34 16.85 -11.48 -8.58
CA TRP A 34 17.49 -10.61 -9.53
C TRP A 34 16.86 -10.82 -10.91
N ASN A 35 16.69 -9.73 -11.64
CA ASN A 35 16.20 -9.74 -13.02
C ASN A 35 17.15 -8.93 -13.92
N SER A 36 17.44 -9.44 -15.10
CA SER A 36 18.46 -8.87 -15.99
C SER A 36 18.06 -7.56 -16.68
N TYR A 37 16.76 -7.24 -16.79
CA TYR A 37 16.25 -6.26 -17.74
C TYR A 37 16.75 -4.83 -17.51
N ASN A 38 16.65 -4.31 -16.29
CA ASN A 38 16.94 -2.89 -16.04
C ASN A 38 18.39 -2.48 -16.35
N HIS A 39 19.35 -3.41 -16.21
CA HIS A 39 20.76 -3.15 -16.48
C HIS A 39 21.19 -3.62 -17.88
N TYR A 40 20.74 -4.80 -18.32
CA TYR A 40 21.22 -5.46 -19.54
C TYR A 40 20.20 -5.46 -20.69
N SER A 41 18.99 -4.95 -20.45
CA SER A 41 17.85 -5.03 -21.38
C SER A 41 17.62 -6.48 -21.86
N CYS A 42 17.19 -6.67 -23.10
CA CYS A 42 16.99 -8.01 -23.68
C CYS A 42 18.27 -8.66 -24.23
N TYR A 43 19.45 -8.18 -23.82
CA TYR A 43 20.75 -8.61 -24.38
C TYR A 43 21.62 -9.38 -23.39
N ALA A 44 21.06 -9.82 -22.26
CA ALA A 44 21.79 -10.65 -21.31
C ALA A 44 22.16 -12.01 -21.95
N THR A 45 23.44 -12.38 -21.84
CA THR A 45 23.98 -13.67 -22.32
C THR A 45 24.14 -14.65 -21.16
N GLU A 46 24.34 -15.93 -21.47
CA GLU A 46 24.62 -16.96 -20.46
C GLU A 46 25.76 -16.57 -19.51
N ALA A 47 26.83 -15.97 -20.03
CA ALA A 47 27.95 -15.51 -19.20
C ALA A 47 27.51 -14.43 -18.19
N VAL A 48 26.67 -13.48 -18.62
CA VAL A 48 26.11 -12.45 -17.73
C VAL A 48 25.21 -13.07 -16.66
N ILE A 49 24.36 -14.03 -17.03
CA ILE A 49 23.48 -14.71 -16.07
C ILE A 49 24.30 -15.47 -15.04
N LYS A 50 25.32 -16.22 -15.47
CA LYS A 50 26.22 -16.96 -14.56
C LYS A 50 26.98 -16.02 -13.63
N ALA A 51 27.52 -14.91 -14.14
CA ALA A 51 28.24 -13.93 -13.34
C ALA A 51 27.35 -13.27 -12.26
N ASN A 52 26.11 -12.93 -12.59
CA ASN A 52 25.17 -12.36 -11.62
C ASN A 52 24.66 -13.41 -10.61
N ALA A 53 24.49 -14.67 -11.02
CA ALA A 53 24.19 -15.78 -10.10
C ALA A 53 25.35 -16.03 -9.11
N ASP A 54 26.60 -16.01 -9.58
CA ASP A 54 27.79 -16.05 -8.72
C ASP A 54 27.87 -14.86 -7.77
N ALA A 55 27.51 -13.67 -8.25
CA ALA A 55 27.51 -12.45 -7.45
C ALA A 55 26.45 -12.50 -6.34
N LEU A 56 25.24 -13.02 -6.59
CA LEU A 56 24.22 -13.19 -5.55
C LEU A 56 24.74 -13.99 -4.35
N VAL A 57 25.48 -15.07 -4.61
CA VAL A 57 26.07 -15.90 -3.56
C VAL A 57 27.27 -15.20 -2.91
N SER A 58 28.23 -14.74 -3.71
CA SER A 58 29.49 -14.18 -3.18
C SER A 58 29.32 -12.85 -2.45
N LEU A 59 28.30 -12.06 -2.79
CA LEU A 59 27.93 -10.83 -2.08
C LEU A 59 27.05 -11.08 -0.84
N GLY A 60 26.67 -12.34 -0.57
CA GLY A 60 25.79 -12.71 0.55
C GLY A 60 24.33 -12.28 0.37
N LEU A 61 23.91 -11.95 -0.86
CA LEU A 61 22.52 -11.58 -1.17
C LEU A 61 21.60 -12.82 -1.13
N ALA A 62 22.09 -13.98 -1.57
CA ALA A 62 21.37 -15.24 -1.43
C ALA A 62 21.07 -15.56 0.06
N ASP A 63 22.02 -15.29 0.95
CA ASP A 63 21.86 -15.53 2.40
C ASP A 63 20.79 -14.64 3.06
N VAL A 64 20.44 -13.52 2.44
CA VAL A 64 19.33 -12.67 2.90
C VAL A 64 18.03 -12.95 2.16
N GLY A 65 18.02 -13.86 1.17
CA GLY A 65 16.81 -14.36 0.52
C GLY A 65 16.70 -14.09 -0.97
N TYR A 66 17.62 -13.35 -1.60
CA TYR A 66 17.60 -13.10 -3.04
C TYR A 66 17.98 -14.37 -3.83
N ASN A 67 17.01 -15.23 -4.07
CA ASN A 67 17.24 -16.60 -4.53
C ASN A 67 16.75 -16.86 -5.95
N TYR A 68 15.93 -15.99 -6.56
CA TYR A 68 15.52 -16.15 -7.96
C TYR A 68 16.49 -15.43 -8.91
N VAL A 69 16.95 -16.12 -9.96
CA VAL A 69 17.70 -15.56 -11.10
C VAL A 69 16.78 -15.58 -12.32
N VAL A 70 16.35 -14.41 -12.80
CA VAL A 70 15.34 -14.31 -13.87
C VAL A 70 15.95 -13.59 -15.08
N PRO A 71 16.49 -14.33 -16.07
CA PRO A 71 16.75 -13.78 -17.39
C PRO A 71 15.45 -13.27 -18.00
N ASP A 72 15.42 -12.00 -18.37
CA ASP A 72 14.25 -11.37 -18.98
C ASP A 72 14.19 -11.64 -20.50
N CYS A 73 13.42 -10.85 -21.24
CA CYS A 73 13.27 -10.93 -22.70
C CYS A 73 14.58 -11.15 -23.48
N GLY A 74 14.44 -11.68 -24.70
CA GLY A 74 15.56 -11.85 -25.64
C GLY A 74 16.30 -13.18 -25.55
N TRP A 75 15.92 -14.03 -24.59
CA TRP A 75 16.59 -15.31 -24.39
C TRP A 75 16.23 -16.41 -25.38
N SER A 76 15.00 -16.41 -25.88
CA SER A 76 14.50 -17.48 -26.74
C SER A 76 15.00 -17.32 -28.18
N ALA A 77 15.02 -18.44 -28.91
CA ALA A 77 15.17 -18.39 -30.35
C ALA A 77 14.01 -17.60 -30.97
N LYS A 78 14.25 -17.01 -32.14
CA LYS A 78 13.20 -16.28 -32.88
C LYS A 78 12.02 -17.16 -33.24
N GLU A 79 12.33 -18.39 -33.65
CA GLU A 79 11.37 -19.39 -34.09
C GLU A 79 11.32 -20.55 -33.10
N ARG A 80 10.12 -21.12 -32.94
CA ARG A 80 9.93 -22.43 -32.32
C ARG A 80 10.65 -23.53 -33.12
N THR A 81 10.94 -24.63 -32.44
CA THR A 81 11.45 -25.85 -33.08
C THR A 81 10.44 -26.42 -34.08
N ALA A 82 10.87 -27.37 -34.92
CA ALA A 82 10.00 -28.00 -35.92
C ALA A 82 8.77 -28.73 -35.31
N ASP A 83 8.85 -29.16 -34.05
CA ASP A 83 7.74 -29.73 -33.27
C ASP A 83 6.94 -28.68 -32.49
N GLY A 84 7.18 -27.39 -32.71
CA GLY A 84 6.40 -26.28 -32.16
C GLY A 84 6.77 -25.86 -30.73
N LYS A 85 7.91 -26.33 -30.19
CA LYS A 85 8.35 -25.98 -28.83
C LYS A 85 9.17 -24.71 -28.80
N ILE A 86 9.03 -23.96 -27.72
CA ILE A 86 9.92 -22.84 -27.43
C ILE A 86 11.34 -23.37 -27.15
N THR A 87 12.35 -22.66 -27.63
CA THR A 87 13.77 -22.99 -27.41
C THR A 87 14.59 -21.71 -27.21
N TRP A 88 15.87 -21.85 -26.87
CA TRP A 88 16.78 -20.74 -26.56
C TRP A 88 17.58 -20.25 -27.77
N ASN A 89 18.09 -19.04 -27.69
CA ASN A 89 19.06 -18.51 -28.63
C ASN A 89 20.44 -19.14 -28.36
N GLU A 90 20.86 -20.10 -29.19
CA GLU A 90 22.15 -20.81 -29.04
C GLU A 90 23.39 -19.91 -29.12
N THR A 91 23.28 -18.70 -29.69
CA THR A 91 24.39 -17.75 -29.70
C THR A 91 24.55 -17.07 -28.33
N PHE A 92 23.45 -16.70 -27.69
CA PHE A 92 23.48 -16.07 -26.37
C PHE A 92 23.61 -17.09 -25.24
N TYR A 93 23.14 -18.33 -25.48
CA TYR A 93 23.05 -19.43 -24.52
C TYR A 93 23.63 -20.73 -25.10
N PRO A 94 24.95 -20.79 -25.35
CA PRO A 94 25.59 -21.91 -26.05
C PRO A 94 25.54 -23.25 -25.30
N SER A 95 25.41 -23.26 -23.97
CA SER A 95 25.22 -24.51 -23.22
C SER A 95 23.77 -25.00 -23.19
N GLY A 96 22.83 -24.13 -23.56
CA GLY A 96 21.40 -24.35 -23.46
C GLY A 96 20.79 -24.11 -22.09
N TYR A 97 19.48 -23.84 -22.09
CA TYR A 97 18.73 -23.48 -20.89
C TYR A 97 18.75 -24.56 -19.80
N PRO A 98 18.60 -25.87 -20.10
CA PRO A 98 18.70 -26.92 -19.08
C PRO A 98 20.03 -26.89 -18.30
N ALA A 99 21.16 -26.73 -19.00
CA ALA A 99 22.49 -26.69 -18.37
C ALA A 99 22.71 -25.39 -17.57
N LEU A 100 22.16 -24.27 -18.04
CA LEU A 100 22.20 -23.01 -17.29
C LEU A 100 21.35 -23.08 -16.01
N ILE A 101 20.17 -23.70 -16.07
CA ILE A 101 19.29 -23.90 -14.92
C ILE A 101 19.97 -24.80 -13.89
N GLU A 102 20.56 -25.93 -14.33
CA GLU A 102 21.35 -26.81 -13.46
C GLU A 102 22.49 -26.05 -12.76
N TYR A 103 23.23 -25.22 -13.51
CA TYR A 103 24.28 -24.37 -12.94
C TYR A 103 23.76 -23.39 -11.86
N VAL A 104 22.57 -22.82 -12.04
CA VAL A 104 21.94 -21.94 -11.04
C VAL A 104 21.45 -22.73 -9.82
N HIS A 105 20.86 -23.90 -10.04
CA HIS A 105 20.43 -24.80 -8.95
C HIS A 105 21.60 -25.33 -8.12
N ASP A 106 22.75 -25.63 -8.73
CA ASP A 106 23.97 -26.06 -8.04
C ASP A 106 24.51 -25.01 -7.05
N LYS A 107 24.08 -23.76 -7.18
CA LYS A 107 24.39 -22.66 -6.25
C LYS A 107 23.38 -22.50 -5.12
N GLY A 108 22.35 -23.35 -5.08
CA GLY A 108 21.21 -23.20 -4.18
C GLY A 108 20.24 -22.08 -4.57
N LEU A 109 20.36 -21.54 -5.79
CA LEU A 109 19.45 -20.54 -6.33
C LEU A 109 18.33 -21.21 -7.13
N LYS A 110 17.31 -20.42 -7.48
CA LYS A 110 16.15 -20.77 -8.29
C LYS A 110 16.21 -20.03 -9.62
N PHE A 111 15.71 -20.62 -10.70
CA PHE A 111 15.77 -20.03 -12.03
C PHE A 111 14.38 -19.61 -12.51
N GLY A 112 14.24 -18.36 -12.95
CA GLY A 112 13.02 -17.87 -13.57
C GLY A 112 13.10 -17.79 -15.08
N ILE A 113 11.94 -17.82 -15.71
CA ILE A 113 11.77 -17.71 -17.15
C ILE A 113 10.87 -16.51 -17.44
N TYR A 114 11.13 -15.83 -18.56
CA TYR A 114 10.28 -14.77 -19.10
C TYR A 114 9.52 -15.27 -20.33
N SER A 115 8.22 -15.00 -20.40
CA SER A 115 7.44 -15.07 -21.64
C SER A 115 6.29 -14.06 -21.55
N GLY A 116 5.27 -14.17 -22.40
CA GLY A 116 4.10 -13.30 -22.33
C GLY A 116 2.83 -13.91 -22.90
N ALA A 117 1.72 -13.31 -22.49
CA ALA A 117 0.36 -13.61 -22.89
C ALA A 117 0.00 -13.03 -24.27
N GLY A 118 0.96 -12.63 -25.09
CA GLY A 118 0.75 -12.14 -26.45
C GLY A 118 1.51 -12.97 -27.49
N THR A 119 1.40 -12.59 -28.76
CA THR A 119 2.07 -13.33 -29.86
C THR A 119 3.59 -13.20 -29.79
N TRP A 120 4.10 -12.02 -29.39
CA TRP A 120 5.52 -11.72 -29.33
C TRP A 120 5.90 -11.22 -27.94
N GLN A 121 7.14 -11.52 -27.54
CA GLN A 121 7.73 -10.95 -26.34
C GLN A 121 7.89 -9.43 -26.47
N CYS A 122 7.93 -8.73 -25.34
CA CYS A 122 8.42 -7.36 -25.33
C CYS A 122 9.92 -7.39 -25.71
N HIS A 123 10.34 -6.49 -26.61
CA HIS A 123 11.74 -6.33 -26.98
C HIS A 123 11.97 -4.90 -27.49
N PRO A 124 13.10 -4.23 -27.18
CA PRO A 124 13.39 -2.87 -27.67
C PRO A 124 13.36 -2.74 -29.20
N GLU A 125 13.70 -3.82 -29.90
CA GLU A 125 13.65 -3.89 -31.37
C GLU A 125 12.29 -4.39 -31.91
N ALA A 126 11.33 -4.72 -31.04
CA ALA A 126 10.00 -5.14 -31.46
C ALA A 126 9.30 -4.00 -32.21
N GLY A 127 8.84 -4.29 -33.43
CA GLY A 127 8.26 -3.29 -34.34
C GLY A 127 9.21 -2.79 -35.43
N ASN A 128 10.53 -3.05 -35.32
CA ASN A 128 11.49 -2.88 -36.43
C ASN A 128 11.64 -4.17 -37.27
N GLY A 129 10.63 -5.05 -37.24
CA GLY A 129 10.66 -6.36 -37.87
C GLY A 129 11.42 -7.44 -37.09
N TYR A 130 11.94 -7.12 -35.90
CA TYR A 130 12.55 -8.09 -34.99
C TYR A 130 11.51 -8.60 -33.99
N HIS A 131 11.10 -9.87 -34.11
CA HIS A 131 10.13 -10.48 -33.23
C HIS A 131 10.66 -11.80 -32.66
N ILE A 132 10.33 -12.06 -31.40
CA ILE A 132 10.62 -13.30 -30.68
C ILE A 132 9.28 -13.82 -30.17
N GLN A 133 8.96 -15.08 -30.46
CA GLN A 133 7.69 -15.67 -30.06
C GLN A 133 7.52 -15.70 -28.54
N ALA A 134 6.33 -15.30 -28.09
CA ALA A 134 5.85 -15.51 -26.73
C ALA A 134 4.90 -16.73 -26.70
N SER A 135 4.10 -16.87 -25.64
CA SER A 135 3.41 -18.12 -25.32
C SER A 135 1.92 -18.14 -25.66
N LEU A 136 1.34 -17.06 -26.20
CA LEU A 136 -0.08 -17.05 -26.58
C LEU A 136 -0.39 -18.16 -27.58
N GLY A 137 -1.34 -19.05 -27.23
CA GLY A 137 -1.73 -20.21 -28.03
C GLY A 137 -0.80 -21.43 -27.89
N HIS A 138 0.27 -21.33 -27.10
CA HIS A 138 1.25 -22.38 -26.84
C HIS A 138 1.43 -22.66 -25.35
N GLU A 139 0.52 -22.19 -24.49
CA GLU A 139 0.68 -22.13 -23.05
C GLU A 139 0.96 -23.50 -22.42
N GLN A 140 0.22 -24.53 -22.83
CA GLN A 140 0.41 -25.91 -22.33
C GLN A 140 1.80 -26.46 -22.69
N SER A 141 2.19 -26.34 -23.97
CA SER A 141 3.49 -26.82 -24.47
C SER A 141 4.65 -26.08 -23.81
N ASP A 142 4.50 -24.77 -23.62
CA ASP A 142 5.52 -23.93 -22.99
C ASP A 142 5.64 -24.22 -21.49
N ALA A 143 4.52 -24.38 -20.76
CA ALA A 143 4.53 -24.80 -19.36
C ALA A 143 5.24 -26.16 -19.17
N GLU A 144 4.94 -27.14 -20.02
CA GLU A 144 5.62 -28.44 -20.02
C GLU A 144 7.12 -28.31 -20.29
N THR A 145 7.50 -27.45 -21.24
CA THR A 145 8.91 -27.18 -21.59
C THR A 145 9.65 -26.52 -20.43
N PHE A 146 9.06 -25.50 -19.82
CA PHE A 146 9.63 -24.79 -18.67
C PHE A 146 9.80 -25.72 -17.46
N ALA A 147 8.80 -26.56 -17.18
CA ALA A 147 8.88 -27.56 -16.12
C ALA A 147 9.95 -28.62 -16.40
N ALA A 148 10.06 -29.09 -17.65
CA ALA A 148 11.05 -30.08 -18.06
C ALA A 148 12.49 -29.55 -17.98
N TRP A 149 12.71 -28.27 -18.26
CA TRP A 149 14.01 -27.62 -18.07
C TRP A 149 14.35 -27.34 -16.61
N GLY A 150 13.36 -27.33 -15.73
CA GLY A 150 13.54 -27.06 -14.30
C GLY A 150 13.30 -25.61 -13.88
N GLY A 151 12.51 -24.82 -14.61
CA GLY A 151 12.15 -23.46 -14.21
C GLY A 151 11.36 -23.42 -12.88
N ASP A 152 11.62 -22.43 -12.03
CA ASP A 152 11.00 -22.25 -10.70
C ASP A 152 10.05 -21.05 -10.64
N TYR A 153 10.11 -20.17 -11.63
CA TYR A 153 9.41 -18.89 -11.66
C TYR A 153 9.10 -18.51 -13.11
N LEU A 154 7.93 -17.92 -13.35
CA LEU A 154 7.54 -17.37 -14.65
C LEU A 154 7.09 -15.92 -14.49
N LYS A 155 7.87 -14.98 -15.07
CA LYS A 155 7.38 -13.63 -15.38
C LYS A 155 6.60 -13.71 -16.69
N TYR A 156 5.33 -13.33 -16.67
CA TYR A 156 4.44 -13.47 -17.83
C TYR A 156 3.89 -12.11 -18.26
N ASP A 157 4.40 -11.58 -19.36
CA ASP A 157 4.16 -10.23 -19.85
C ASP A 157 2.87 -10.06 -20.68
N ASN A 158 2.56 -8.84 -21.12
CA ASN A 158 1.33 -8.50 -21.86
C ASN A 158 1.56 -7.82 -23.23
N CYS A 159 2.80 -7.75 -23.73
CA CYS A 159 3.05 -7.19 -25.07
C CYS A 159 2.35 -8.00 -26.18
N TRP A 160 1.92 -7.30 -27.24
CA TRP A 160 1.30 -7.91 -28.43
C TRP A 160 0.08 -8.78 -28.11
N ALA A 161 -0.75 -8.31 -27.17
CA ALA A 161 -1.97 -8.97 -26.72
C ALA A 161 -3.04 -9.11 -27.81
N ASP A 162 -3.20 -8.11 -28.68
CA ASP A 162 -4.19 -8.09 -29.78
C ASP A 162 -3.60 -8.67 -31.09
N GLY A 163 -2.62 -9.56 -31.01
CA GLY A 163 -1.95 -10.16 -32.15
C GLY A 163 -0.75 -9.35 -32.66
N VAL A 164 -0.54 -9.32 -33.98
CA VAL A 164 0.72 -8.84 -34.62
C VAL A 164 0.78 -7.34 -34.93
N ASN A 165 -0.20 -6.55 -34.47
CA ASN A 165 -0.35 -5.17 -34.93
C ASN A 165 0.51 -4.16 -34.16
N ASN A 166 0.54 -4.23 -32.82
CA ASN A 166 1.35 -3.36 -31.95
C ASN A 166 1.31 -3.83 -30.48
N VAL A 167 2.17 -3.23 -29.64
CA VAL A 167 2.02 -3.25 -28.18
C VAL A 167 0.88 -2.30 -27.80
N VAL A 168 -0.08 -2.79 -27.02
CA VAL A 168 -1.27 -2.04 -26.59
C VAL A 168 -1.39 -2.06 -25.07
N TYR A 169 -1.47 -0.88 -24.45
CA TYR A 169 -1.77 -0.71 -23.03
C TYR A 169 -3.26 -0.89 -22.71
N PHE A 170 -4.14 -0.95 -23.71
CA PHE A 170 -5.55 -1.22 -23.50
C PHE A 170 -5.98 -2.19 -24.60
N PRO A 171 -5.68 -3.50 -24.44
CA PRO A 171 -6.07 -4.49 -25.43
C PRO A 171 -7.59 -4.54 -25.57
N ASN A 172 -8.08 -4.89 -26.77
CA ASN A 172 -9.51 -5.04 -27.03
C ASN A 172 -10.12 -6.25 -26.31
N GLU A 173 -9.29 -7.27 -26.04
CA GLU A 173 -9.69 -8.47 -25.32
C GLU A 173 -9.34 -8.38 -23.84
N ASP A 174 -10.23 -8.93 -23.01
CA ASP A 174 -10.02 -9.06 -21.57
C ASP A 174 -8.72 -9.85 -21.30
N PRO A 175 -7.73 -9.25 -20.62
CA PRO A 175 -6.47 -9.91 -20.29
C PRO A 175 -6.66 -11.15 -19.42
N SER A 176 -7.67 -11.17 -18.54
CA SER A 176 -7.85 -12.22 -17.51
C SER A 176 -7.87 -13.63 -18.11
N THR A 177 -8.49 -13.78 -19.29
CA THR A 177 -8.62 -15.08 -19.97
C THR A 177 -7.26 -15.62 -20.42
N ARG A 178 -6.41 -14.78 -21.01
CA ARG A 178 -5.07 -15.21 -21.50
C ARG A 178 -4.14 -15.59 -20.35
N PHE A 179 -4.16 -14.82 -19.27
CA PHE A 179 -3.38 -15.12 -18.06
C PHE A 179 -3.87 -16.40 -17.37
N LYS A 180 -5.19 -16.60 -17.28
CA LYS A 180 -5.77 -17.82 -16.70
C LYS A 180 -5.43 -19.08 -17.50
N THR A 181 -5.32 -18.98 -18.83
CA THR A 181 -4.89 -20.10 -19.68
C THR A 181 -3.49 -20.60 -19.29
N MET A 182 -2.54 -19.68 -19.10
CA MET A 182 -1.19 -20.05 -18.64
C MET A 182 -1.21 -20.57 -17.19
N ALA A 183 -1.98 -19.95 -16.29
CA ALA A 183 -2.12 -20.45 -14.92
C ALA A 183 -2.62 -21.90 -14.87
N ASN A 184 -3.62 -22.24 -15.70
CA ASN A 184 -4.14 -23.60 -15.83
C ASN A 184 -3.07 -24.55 -16.39
N ALA A 185 -2.31 -24.14 -17.40
CA ALA A 185 -1.21 -24.94 -17.96
C ALA A 185 -0.14 -25.25 -16.89
N LEU A 186 0.29 -24.24 -16.12
CA LEU A 186 1.21 -24.40 -15.00
C LEU A 186 0.69 -25.35 -13.91
N ALA A 187 -0.63 -25.42 -13.71
CA ALA A 187 -1.22 -26.34 -12.73
C ALA A 187 -1.22 -27.82 -13.19
N THR A 188 -0.97 -28.10 -14.47
CA THR A 188 -0.90 -29.47 -14.99
C THR A 188 0.49 -30.10 -14.89
N VAL A 189 1.53 -29.28 -14.74
CA VAL A 189 2.92 -29.77 -14.64
C VAL A 189 3.27 -30.11 -13.20
N SER A 190 4.15 -31.09 -13.01
CA SER A 190 4.52 -31.57 -11.67
C SER A 190 5.49 -30.66 -10.92
N ARG A 191 6.04 -29.64 -11.59
CA ARG A 191 6.99 -28.69 -11.01
C ARG A 191 6.24 -27.47 -10.53
N ASP A 192 6.53 -27.04 -9.31
CA ASP A 192 5.96 -25.82 -8.76
C ASP A 192 6.68 -24.59 -9.33
N ILE A 193 5.94 -23.75 -10.07
CA ILE A 193 6.46 -22.58 -10.78
C ILE A 193 5.72 -21.34 -10.28
N VAL A 194 6.41 -20.47 -9.53
CA VAL A 194 5.84 -19.20 -9.07
C VAL A 194 5.37 -18.38 -10.27
N TYR A 195 4.12 -17.94 -10.26
CA TYR A 195 3.53 -17.23 -11.41
C TYR A 195 3.40 -15.74 -11.12
N ALA A 196 4.25 -14.94 -11.78
CA ALA A 196 4.25 -13.49 -11.68
C ALA A 196 3.62 -12.86 -12.92
N ILE A 197 2.42 -12.33 -12.74
CA ILE A 197 1.61 -11.71 -13.78
C ILE A 197 2.18 -10.32 -14.06
N CYS A 198 2.55 -10.05 -15.31
CA CYS A 198 3.09 -8.77 -15.75
C CYS A 198 2.15 -8.12 -16.77
N GLN A 199 0.98 -7.69 -16.28
CA GLN A 199 -0.06 -7.06 -17.10
C GLN A 199 -0.01 -5.51 -17.06
N TRP A 200 0.78 -4.94 -16.15
CA TRP A 200 1.09 -3.50 -16.00
C TRP A 200 0.03 -2.66 -15.29
N GLY A 201 -0.90 -3.26 -14.54
CA GLY A 201 -1.91 -2.50 -13.79
C GLY A 201 -3.04 -1.96 -14.67
N ILE A 202 -3.19 -2.49 -15.88
CA ILE A 202 -4.23 -2.08 -16.83
C ILE A 202 -5.54 -2.79 -16.49
N GLY A 203 -6.64 -2.04 -16.57
CA GLY A 203 -7.95 -2.54 -16.19
C GLY A 203 -8.33 -2.09 -14.78
N ASP A 204 -9.54 -2.44 -14.38
CA ASP A 204 -10.18 -1.98 -13.14
C ASP A 204 -10.29 -3.06 -12.06
N ASP A 205 -10.00 -4.31 -12.38
CA ASP A 205 -10.20 -5.46 -11.50
C ASP A 205 -8.97 -6.39 -11.42
N LEU A 206 -7.76 -5.86 -11.70
CA LEU A 206 -6.53 -6.65 -11.79
C LEU A 206 -6.32 -7.57 -10.56
N PRO A 207 -6.31 -7.09 -9.31
CA PRO A 207 -6.12 -7.96 -8.15
C PRO A 207 -7.20 -9.05 -8.01
N GLU A 208 -8.44 -8.76 -8.40
CA GLU A 208 -9.60 -9.64 -8.25
C GLU A 208 -9.48 -10.92 -9.08
N TRP A 209 -9.02 -10.81 -10.33
CA TRP A 209 -8.81 -12.00 -11.16
C TRP A 209 -7.39 -12.55 -11.10
N ALA A 210 -6.37 -11.70 -10.88
CA ALA A 210 -4.98 -12.13 -10.86
C ALA A 210 -4.61 -12.85 -9.57
N GLY A 211 -5.15 -12.41 -8.43
CA GLY A 211 -4.90 -13.03 -7.12
C GLY A 211 -5.21 -14.53 -7.12
N PRO A 212 -6.43 -14.97 -7.49
CA PRO A 212 -6.78 -16.39 -7.48
C PRO A 212 -6.00 -17.30 -8.45
N ILE A 213 -5.13 -16.77 -9.31
CA ILE A 213 -4.43 -17.56 -10.35
C ILE A 213 -2.90 -17.40 -10.30
N GLY A 214 -2.36 -16.42 -9.57
CA GLY A 214 -0.93 -16.09 -9.56
C GLY A 214 -0.43 -15.64 -8.18
N ASN A 215 0.88 -15.61 -8.03
CA ASN A 215 1.54 -15.23 -6.78
C ASN A 215 1.76 -13.72 -6.66
N SER A 216 1.86 -13.05 -7.79
CA SER A 216 1.97 -11.60 -7.86
C SER A 216 1.43 -11.05 -9.16
N TRP A 217 1.12 -9.76 -9.15
CA TRP A 217 0.66 -9.03 -10.33
C TRP A 217 1.27 -7.63 -10.38
N ARG A 218 1.92 -7.30 -11.51
CA ARG A 218 2.45 -5.96 -11.79
C ARG A 218 1.30 -4.98 -11.80
N MET A 219 1.28 -4.10 -10.81
CA MET A 219 0.17 -3.21 -10.54
C MET A 219 0.31 -1.82 -11.19
N SER A 220 1.40 -1.60 -11.93
CA SER A 220 1.65 -0.39 -12.71
C SER A 220 2.51 -0.65 -13.95
N ASN A 221 2.51 0.31 -14.88
CA ASN A 221 3.56 0.45 -15.90
C ASN A 221 4.94 0.50 -15.25
N ASP A 222 5.94 0.13 -16.05
CA ASP A 222 7.32 -0.04 -15.61
C ASP A 222 7.84 1.14 -14.78
N ILE A 223 8.65 0.80 -13.78
CA ILE A 223 9.50 1.77 -13.11
C ILE A 223 10.56 2.26 -14.10
N ILE A 224 10.72 3.58 -14.18
CA ILE A 224 11.77 4.20 -15.00
C ILE A 224 12.90 4.72 -14.12
N ASN A 225 14.04 5.00 -14.75
CA ASN A 225 15.28 5.53 -14.16
C ASN A 225 15.15 6.98 -13.65
N ASN A 226 14.14 7.27 -12.83
CA ASN A 226 13.86 8.60 -12.30
C ASN A 226 13.09 8.51 -10.97
N TRP A 227 13.46 9.33 -9.97
CA TRP A 227 12.79 9.41 -8.67
C TRP A 227 11.26 9.53 -8.75
N ILE A 228 10.74 10.23 -9.75
CA ILE A 228 9.29 10.43 -9.90
C ILE A 228 8.50 9.12 -10.06
N SER A 229 9.10 8.07 -10.62
CA SER A 229 8.45 6.77 -10.77
C SER A 229 8.15 6.12 -9.43
N ILE A 230 9.03 6.29 -8.43
CA ILE A 230 8.84 5.81 -7.06
C ILE A 230 7.64 6.50 -6.42
N PHE A 231 7.53 7.82 -6.57
CA PHE A 231 6.35 8.57 -6.09
C PHE A 231 5.07 8.11 -6.81
N ARG A 232 5.11 8.00 -8.15
CA ARG A 232 3.98 7.56 -8.97
C ARG A 232 3.43 6.19 -8.55
N ILE A 233 4.31 5.21 -8.43
CA ILE A 233 3.96 3.82 -8.08
C ILE A 233 3.47 3.74 -6.63
N THR A 234 4.09 4.47 -5.71
CA THR A 234 3.63 4.59 -4.31
C THR A 234 2.21 5.14 -4.21
N ASN A 235 1.80 6.05 -5.09
CA ASN A 235 0.43 6.56 -5.12
C ASN A 235 -0.57 5.62 -5.82
N GLN A 236 -0.09 4.67 -6.62
CA GLN A 236 -0.93 3.67 -7.27
C GLN A 236 -1.21 2.46 -6.37
N VAL A 237 -0.31 2.13 -5.44
CA VAL A 237 -0.48 0.96 -4.53
C VAL A 237 -1.44 1.23 -3.38
N VAL A 238 -1.70 2.51 -3.04
CA VAL A 238 -2.57 2.89 -1.91
C VAL A 238 -3.88 2.10 -1.85
N PRO A 239 -4.72 2.05 -2.91
CA PRO A 239 -5.97 1.30 -2.87
C PRO A 239 -5.77 -0.21 -2.99
N LEU A 240 -4.61 -0.66 -3.48
CA LEU A 240 -4.30 -2.05 -3.75
C LEU A 240 -3.68 -2.78 -2.57
N SER A 241 -3.13 -2.06 -1.59
CA SER A 241 -2.54 -2.58 -0.34
C SER A 241 -3.44 -3.60 0.38
N LYS A 242 -4.75 -3.50 0.24
CA LYS A 242 -5.75 -4.41 0.82
C LYS A 242 -5.78 -5.82 0.19
N TYR A 243 -5.22 -5.99 -1.01
CA TYR A 243 -5.15 -7.29 -1.70
C TYR A 243 -3.85 -8.04 -1.40
N THR A 244 -2.91 -7.42 -0.69
CA THR A 244 -1.69 -8.08 -0.24
C THR A 244 -2.00 -9.06 0.90
N SER A 245 -1.63 -10.32 0.72
CA SER A 245 -1.75 -11.37 1.73
C SER A 245 -0.70 -12.47 1.49
N PRO A 246 -0.46 -13.41 2.43
CA PRO A 246 0.38 -14.58 2.15
C PRO A 246 -0.05 -15.26 0.84
N GLY A 247 0.89 -15.53 -0.07
CA GLY A 247 0.58 -16.07 -1.39
C GLY A 247 0.38 -15.04 -2.51
N HIS A 248 0.03 -13.79 -2.17
CA HIS A 248 -0.61 -12.86 -3.10
C HIS A 248 -0.08 -11.43 -2.94
N TYR A 249 0.70 -10.96 -3.91
CA TYR A 249 1.45 -9.69 -3.78
C TYR A 249 1.25 -8.74 -4.94
N ASN A 250 0.98 -7.48 -4.62
CA ASN A 250 1.12 -6.39 -5.57
C ASN A 250 2.60 -6.23 -5.96
N ASP A 251 2.92 -6.39 -7.24
CA ASP A 251 4.27 -6.20 -7.77
C ASP A 251 4.44 -4.75 -8.23
N MET A 252 5.20 -3.98 -7.44
CA MET A 252 5.53 -2.58 -7.70
C MET A 252 6.68 -2.41 -8.69
N ASP A 253 7.07 -3.48 -9.40
CA ASP A 253 8.20 -3.58 -10.32
C ASP A 253 9.57 -3.66 -9.61
N MET A 254 10.62 -3.87 -10.42
CA MET A 254 11.99 -4.11 -9.96
C MET A 254 12.61 -2.95 -9.16
N LEU A 255 13.60 -3.29 -8.35
CA LEU A 255 14.40 -2.33 -7.58
C LEU A 255 15.39 -1.58 -8.47
N MET A 256 15.39 -0.26 -8.37
CA MET A 256 16.36 0.65 -9.01
C MET A 256 17.63 0.90 -8.18
N VAL A 257 17.70 0.30 -6.98
CA VAL A 257 18.87 0.38 -6.10
C VAL A 257 20.09 -0.23 -6.79
N GLY A 258 21.18 0.53 -6.90
CA GLY A 258 22.42 0.08 -7.55
C GLY A 258 22.55 0.44 -9.04
N ASN A 259 21.53 1.04 -9.66
CA ASN A 259 21.58 1.45 -11.07
C ASN A 259 22.19 2.86 -11.31
N GLY A 260 22.66 3.53 -10.26
CA GLY A 260 23.31 4.86 -10.40
C GLY A 260 22.36 6.01 -10.72
N VAL A 261 21.03 5.82 -10.57
CA VAL A 261 19.99 6.80 -10.95
C VAL A 261 19.30 7.45 -9.75
N LEU A 262 19.53 6.93 -8.53
CA LEU A 262 18.99 7.44 -7.28
C LEU A 262 20.14 7.91 -6.38
N THR A 263 19.91 8.97 -5.62
CA THR A 263 20.74 9.28 -4.45
C THR A 263 20.63 8.18 -3.40
N GLU A 264 21.57 8.13 -2.45
CA GLU A 264 21.50 7.16 -1.34
C GLU A 264 20.18 7.24 -0.57
N GLU A 265 19.70 8.45 -0.28
CA GLU A 265 18.46 8.65 0.48
C GLU A 265 17.22 8.26 -0.32
N GLU A 266 17.18 8.54 -1.63
CA GLU A 266 16.13 8.05 -2.52
C GLU A 266 16.13 6.53 -2.62
N ALA A 267 17.32 5.89 -2.72
CA ALA A 267 17.45 4.43 -2.75
C ALA A 267 16.99 3.79 -1.43
N LYS A 268 17.32 4.38 -0.27
CA LYS A 268 16.80 3.95 1.04
C LYS A 268 15.28 4.06 1.10
N THR A 269 14.71 5.18 0.65
CA THR A 269 13.27 5.39 0.64
C THR A 269 12.56 4.42 -0.28
N HIS A 270 13.04 4.25 -1.51
CA HIS A 270 12.51 3.28 -2.48
C HIS A 270 12.52 1.85 -1.92
N PHE A 271 13.66 1.37 -1.42
CA PHE A 271 13.76 0.03 -0.86
C PHE A 271 12.84 -0.16 0.36
N THR A 272 12.75 0.87 1.21
CA THR A 272 11.87 0.85 2.39
C THR A 272 10.40 0.73 2.02
N ILE A 273 9.93 1.49 1.03
CA ILE A 273 8.54 1.44 0.56
C ILE A 273 8.22 0.03 0.03
N TRP A 274 9.07 -0.53 -0.82
CA TRP A 274 8.86 -1.88 -1.38
C TRP A 274 8.82 -2.94 -0.26
N CYS A 275 9.65 -2.81 0.77
CA CYS A 275 9.63 -3.71 1.91
C CYS A 275 8.34 -3.58 2.75
N VAL A 276 7.87 -2.36 2.97
CA VAL A 276 6.70 -2.08 3.80
C VAL A 276 5.39 -2.46 3.09
N GLU A 277 5.31 -2.28 1.78
CA GLU A 277 4.16 -2.64 0.94
C GLU A 277 4.13 -4.13 0.52
N LYS A 278 5.16 -4.90 0.88
CA LYS A 278 5.31 -6.34 0.52
C LYS A 278 5.37 -6.58 -0.98
N SER A 279 5.95 -5.63 -1.72
CA SER A 279 6.29 -5.88 -3.12
C SER A 279 7.36 -6.95 -3.24
N LEU A 280 7.46 -7.55 -4.43
CA LEU A 280 8.62 -8.36 -4.80
C LEU A 280 9.89 -7.54 -4.66
N LEU A 281 10.98 -8.18 -4.21
CA LEU A 281 12.31 -7.57 -4.14
C LEU A 281 13.20 -8.16 -5.24
N MET A 282 12.91 -7.77 -6.48
CA MET A 282 13.71 -8.14 -7.65
C MET A 282 14.77 -7.07 -7.92
N ILE A 283 16.04 -7.38 -7.71
CA ILE A 283 17.16 -6.49 -8.00
C ILE A 283 17.26 -6.31 -9.52
N GLY A 284 17.21 -5.06 -9.99
CA GLY A 284 17.39 -4.71 -11.40
C GLY A 284 18.78 -4.16 -11.75
N ALA A 285 19.75 -4.25 -10.84
CA ALA A 285 21.12 -3.77 -11.06
C ALA A 285 22.07 -4.88 -11.51
N GLY A 286 23.16 -4.52 -12.20
CA GLY A 286 24.28 -5.42 -12.43
C GLY A 286 25.01 -5.72 -11.11
N LEU A 287 25.22 -7.00 -10.80
CA LEU A 287 25.82 -7.48 -9.55
C LEU A 287 27.28 -7.92 -9.71
N GLU A 288 27.73 -8.17 -10.94
CA GLU A 288 29.10 -8.59 -11.22
C GLU A 288 30.14 -7.55 -10.77
N ALA A 289 31.39 -7.99 -10.65
CA ALA A 289 32.45 -7.23 -10.00
C ALA A 289 32.57 -5.78 -10.52
N ASN A 290 32.53 -4.83 -9.58
CA ASN A 290 32.60 -3.38 -9.80
C ASN A 290 31.34 -2.70 -10.37
N LEU A 291 30.24 -3.42 -10.61
CA LEU A 291 28.98 -2.79 -11.03
C LEU A 291 28.10 -2.36 -9.86
N LEU A 292 28.02 -3.19 -8.81
CA LEU A 292 27.24 -2.84 -7.61
C LEU A 292 28.08 -2.04 -6.61
N ASP A 293 27.69 -0.79 -6.38
CA ASP A 293 28.30 0.06 -5.37
C ASP A 293 28.06 -0.45 -3.93
N PRO A 294 29.03 -0.31 -2.99
CA PRO A 294 28.90 -0.78 -1.61
C PRO A 294 27.71 -0.21 -0.82
N VAL A 295 27.27 1.02 -1.10
CA VAL A 295 26.08 1.61 -0.47
C VAL A 295 24.83 0.87 -0.95
N ALA A 296 24.72 0.58 -2.25
CA ALA A 296 23.63 -0.20 -2.80
C ALA A 296 23.60 -1.62 -2.20
N LEU A 297 24.76 -2.28 -2.08
CA LEU A 297 24.86 -3.59 -1.42
C LEU A 297 24.38 -3.52 0.03
N LYS A 298 24.75 -2.49 0.79
CA LYS A 298 24.30 -2.30 2.17
C LYS A 298 22.78 -2.10 2.28
N ILE A 299 22.18 -1.39 1.33
CA ILE A 299 20.72 -1.22 1.27
C ILE A 299 20.05 -2.56 1.00
N LEU A 300 20.47 -3.26 -0.06
CA LEU A 300 19.88 -4.54 -0.48
C LEU A 300 20.07 -5.64 0.58
N SER A 301 21.21 -5.68 1.26
CA SER A 301 21.51 -6.68 2.29
C SER A 301 20.97 -6.34 3.70
N ASN A 302 20.14 -5.31 3.84
CA ASN A 302 19.58 -4.92 5.13
C ASN A 302 18.55 -5.95 5.63
N LYS A 303 19.02 -6.85 6.51
CA LYS A 303 18.22 -7.97 7.07
C LYS A 303 16.96 -7.54 7.80
N GLU A 304 16.92 -6.36 8.40
CA GLU A 304 15.73 -5.89 9.11
C GLU A 304 14.64 -5.42 8.15
N LEU A 305 15.01 -4.72 7.08
CA LEU A 305 14.07 -4.35 6.02
C LEU A 305 13.54 -5.57 5.29
N VAL A 306 14.42 -6.51 4.97
CA VAL A 306 14.02 -7.79 4.39
C VAL A 306 13.09 -8.56 5.33
N ALA A 307 13.37 -8.63 6.63
CA ALA A 307 12.47 -9.27 7.60
C ALA A 307 11.10 -8.60 7.69
N ILE A 308 11.02 -7.28 7.44
CA ILE A 308 9.73 -6.59 7.32
C ILE A 308 9.01 -7.01 6.05
N ASN A 309 9.68 -7.08 4.90
CA ASN A 309 9.09 -7.56 3.64
C ASN A 309 8.62 -9.02 3.74
N GLN A 310 9.41 -9.86 4.39
CA GLN A 310 9.20 -11.30 4.56
C GLN A 310 8.38 -11.65 5.81
N ASP A 311 7.72 -10.67 6.43
CA ASP A 311 6.93 -10.90 7.64
C ASP A 311 5.74 -11.82 7.35
N SER A 312 5.54 -12.83 8.20
CA SER A 312 4.54 -13.89 7.98
C SER A 312 3.09 -13.43 8.01
N LEU A 313 2.82 -12.20 8.48
CA LEU A 313 1.47 -11.63 8.41
C LEU A 313 1.11 -11.22 6.96
N GLY A 314 2.11 -10.95 6.11
CA GLY A 314 1.91 -10.60 4.71
C GLY A 314 1.08 -9.33 4.48
N GLN A 315 0.98 -8.43 5.47
CA GLN A 315 0.16 -7.23 5.39
C GLN A 315 0.98 -6.01 4.96
N ALA A 316 0.52 -5.34 3.91
CA ALA A 316 1.04 -4.03 3.49
C ALA A 316 0.67 -2.94 4.51
N ALA A 317 1.47 -1.88 4.58
CA ALA A 317 1.09 -0.70 5.35
C ALA A 317 0.02 0.10 4.62
N LYS A 318 -0.54 1.09 5.33
CA LYS A 318 -1.53 2.02 4.79
C LYS A 318 -1.01 3.43 4.92
N LEU A 319 -1.31 4.26 3.92
CA LEU A 319 -1.14 5.71 4.03
C LEU A 319 -2.13 6.22 5.09
N MET A 320 -1.61 6.59 6.24
CA MET A 320 -2.43 7.03 7.37
C MET A 320 -2.72 8.53 7.30
N ARG A 321 -1.71 9.31 6.92
CA ARG A 321 -1.82 10.77 6.85
C ARG A 321 -0.85 11.35 5.84
N ARG A 322 -1.32 12.34 5.10
CA ARG A 322 -0.54 13.08 4.11
C ARG A 322 -0.54 14.57 4.42
N PHE A 323 0.65 15.15 4.44
CA PHE A 323 0.90 16.57 4.66
C PHE A 323 1.46 17.15 3.37
N THR A 324 0.55 17.51 2.46
CA THR A 324 0.89 17.86 1.07
C THR A 324 1.76 19.11 0.96
N LEU A 325 1.45 20.16 1.73
CA LEU A 325 2.22 21.40 1.67
C LEU A 325 3.58 21.24 2.35
N GLU A 326 3.63 20.46 3.42
CA GLU A 326 4.85 20.12 4.12
C GLU A 326 5.64 19.00 3.44
N GLN A 327 5.07 18.35 2.40
CA GLN A 327 5.67 17.28 1.59
C GLN A 327 6.16 16.09 2.41
N TYR A 328 5.32 15.54 3.28
CA TYR A 328 5.62 14.27 3.95
C TYR A 328 4.38 13.41 4.16
N ASP A 329 4.61 12.10 4.23
CA ASP A 329 3.57 11.11 4.49
C ASP A 329 3.90 10.28 5.73
N VAL A 330 2.85 9.82 6.41
CA VAL A 330 2.91 8.87 7.53
C VAL A 330 2.16 7.61 7.11
N TRP A 331 2.85 6.48 7.20
CA TRP A 331 2.33 5.15 6.91
C TRP A 331 2.45 4.25 8.13
N ALA A 332 1.49 3.35 8.31
CA ALA A 332 1.53 2.36 9.38
C ALA A 332 0.93 1.02 8.94
N GLY A 333 1.47 -0.08 9.47
CA GLY A 333 1.05 -1.43 9.14
C GLY A 333 1.37 -2.40 10.27
N ASN A 334 0.57 -3.44 10.40
CA ASN A 334 0.84 -4.50 11.37
C ASN A 334 1.88 -5.47 10.81
N LEU A 335 2.66 -6.04 11.73
CA LEU A 335 3.52 -7.20 11.49
C LEU A 335 3.10 -8.32 12.42
N SER A 336 3.63 -9.51 12.19
CA SER A 336 3.53 -10.64 13.11
C SER A 336 4.04 -10.30 14.53
N ASP A 337 3.63 -11.08 15.52
CA ASP A 337 3.96 -10.88 16.94
C ASP A 337 3.50 -9.55 17.54
N ALA A 338 2.37 -9.02 17.04
CA ALA A 338 1.78 -7.76 17.49
C ALA A 338 2.75 -6.56 17.41
N ARG A 339 3.65 -6.59 16.42
CA ARG A 339 4.53 -5.49 16.07
C ARG A 339 3.84 -4.57 15.06
N THR A 340 4.31 -3.33 14.96
CA THR A 340 3.77 -2.32 14.04
C THR A 340 4.93 -1.58 13.36
N VAL A 341 4.87 -1.43 12.04
CA VAL A 341 5.75 -0.48 11.33
C VAL A 341 5.15 0.92 11.36
N LEU A 342 5.98 1.92 11.60
CA LEU A 342 5.69 3.33 11.42
C LEU A 342 6.73 3.91 10.45
N MET A 343 6.30 4.27 9.25
CA MET A 343 7.15 4.83 8.20
C MET A 343 6.79 6.28 7.96
N VAL A 344 7.79 7.16 7.93
CA VAL A 344 7.64 8.58 7.62
C VAL A 344 8.58 8.96 6.50
N ILE A 345 8.00 9.46 5.41
CA ILE A 345 8.73 9.77 4.16
C ILE A 345 8.77 11.28 3.99
N ASN A 346 9.96 11.84 3.79
CA ASN A 346 10.12 13.21 3.33
C ASN A 346 10.13 13.24 1.80
N TRP A 347 9.06 13.72 1.16
CA TRP A 347 9.03 13.89 -0.29
C TRP A 347 9.73 15.16 -0.78
N ALA A 348 10.12 16.07 0.13
CA ALA A 348 10.85 17.27 -0.24
C ALA A 348 12.31 16.95 -0.55
N PRO A 349 12.95 17.65 -1.51
CA PRO A 349 14.37 17.45 -1.84
C PRO A 349 15.32 18.02 -0.76
N VAL A 350 14.78 18.59 0.32
CA VAL A 350 15.54 19.23 1.39
C VAL A 350 15.30 18.54 2.72
N ALA A 351 16.35 18.50 3.55
CA ALA A 351 16.27 17.91 4.88
C ALA A 351 15.32 18.71 5.79
N LYS A 352 14.61 18.02 6.67
CA LYS A 352 13.71 18.62 7.66
C LYS A 352 13.52 17.75 8.88
N THR A 353 13.09 18.36 9.98
CA THR A 353 12.60 17.63 11.15
C THR A 353 11.08 17.59 11.12
N VAL A 354 10.50 16.41 11.23
CA VAL A 354 9.05 16.20 11.30
C VAL A 354 8.70 15.73 12.70
N THR A 355 7.71 16.34 13.34
CA THR A 355 7.14 15.85 14.60
C THR A 355 5.84 15.12 14.32
N ILE A 356 5.83 13.82 14.57
CA ILE A 356 4.75 12.90 14.27
C ILE A 356 3.93 12.71 15.54
N ASN A 357 2.62 12.84 15.45
CA ASN A 357 1.74 12.35 16.50
C ASN A 357 1.57 10.85 16.30
N LEU A 358 1.97 10.03 17.26
CA LEU A 358 1.83 8.57 17.15
C LEU A 358 0.37 8.16 16.89
N ALA A 359 -0.59 8.96 17.39
CA ALA A 359 -2.01 8.72 17.17
C ALA A 359 -2.43 8.78 15.69
N ASP A 360 -1.67 9.47 14.82
CA ASP A 360 -1.88 9.44 13.38
C ASP A 360 -1.64 8.03 12.80
N ALA A 361 -0.80 7.23 13.46
CA ALA A 361 -0.55 5.83 13.15
C ALA A 361 -1.44 4.85 13.96
N GLY A 362 -2.47 5.35 14.64
CA GLY A 362 -3.39 4.53 15.44
C GLY A 362 -2.85 4.08 16.80
N ILE A 363 -1.75 4.66 17.28
CA ILE A 363 -1.10 4.29 18.53
C ILE A 363 -0.88 5.49 19.47
N SER A 364 -1.05 5.34 20.77
CA SER A 364 -0.75 6.37 21.76
C SER A 364 0.68 6.27 22.28
N SER A 365 1.23 5.06 22.40
CA SER A 365 2.59 4.82 22.89
C SER A 365 3.10 3.45 22.46
N ALA A 366 4.40 3.24 22.56
CA ALA A 366 5.06 1.93 22.40
C ALA A 366 6.07 1.73 23.53
N VAL A 367 6.21 0.51 24.05
CA VAL A 367 7.21 0.21 25.10
C VAL A 367 8.60 0.07 24.48
N LYS A 368 8.67 -0.42 23.25
CA LYS A 368 9.90 -0.53 22.48
C LYS A 368 9.69 0.04 21.09
N ALA A 369 10.68 0.81 20.64
CA ALA A 369 10.80 1.29 19.29
C ALA A 369 12.21 1.04 18.79
N ARG A 370 12.33 0.50 17.59
CA ARG A 370 13.59 0.25 16.90
C ARG A 370 13.66 1.09 15.64
N ASP A 371 14.69 1.91 15.50
CA ASP A 371 15.01 2.61 14.25
C ASP A 371 15.78 1.67 13.34
N VAL A 372 15.13 1.25 12.26
CA VAL A 372 15.63 0.19 11.37
C VAL A 372 16.89 0.64 10.61
N TRP A 373 16.92 1.89 10.14
CA TRP A 373 18.08 2.41 9.40
C TRP A 373 19.25 2.75 10.31
N ALA A 374 18.97 3.24 11.52
CA ALA A 374 20.01 3.51 12.51
C ALA A 374 20.48 2.25 13.26
N ALA A 375 19.81 1.11 13.06
CA ALA A 375 20.03 -0.14 13.78
C ALA A 375 20.05 0.04 15.31
N SER A 376 19.21 0.93 15.83
CA SER A 376 19.25 1.35 17.24
C SER A 376 17.88 1.25 17.92
N ASP A 377 17.91 0.82 19.17
CA ASP A 377 16.72 0.79 20.02
C ASP A 377 16.53 2.16 20.68
N LEU A 378 15.39 2.79 20.43
CA LEU A 378 15.03 4.10 20.94
C LEU A 378 14.35 4.02 22.32
N GLY A 379 14.03 2.81 22.79
CA GLY A 379 13.27 2.58 24.01
C GLY A 379 11.79 2.91 23.83
N ALA A 380 11.17 3.45 24.88
CA ALA A 380 9.74 3.75 24.88
C ALA A 380 9.43 5.08 24.16
N LEU A 381 8.36 5.09 23.38
CA LEU A 381 7.80 6.30 22.76
C LEU A 381 6.42 6.60 23.35
N ASP A 382 6.11 7.88 23.57
CA ASP A 382 4.86 8.33 24.15
C ASP A 382 4.33 9.59 23.44
N GLY A 383 3.15 9.47 22.82
CA GLY A 383 2.41 10.58 22.21
C GLY A 383 2.98 11.12 20.90
N VAL A 384 4.23 11.58 20.92
CA VAL A 384 4.91 12.21 19.78
C VAL A 384 6.30 11.64 19.57
N TYR A 385 6.78 11.71 18.33
CA TYR A 385 8.15 11.39 17.96
C TYR A 385 8.66 12.40 16.93
N SER A 386 9.85 12.97 17.15
CA SER A 386 10.49 13.88 16.20
C SER A 386 11.56 13.15 15.42
N ALA A 387 11.42 13.10 14.10
CA ALA A 387 12.35 12.46 13.18
C ALA A 387 13.08 13.52 12.36
N ALA A 388 14.41 13.49 12.37
CA ALA A 388 15.22 14.19 11.38
C ALA A 388 15.28 13.34 10.10
N LEU A 389 14.92 13.93 8.96
CA LEU A 389 14.86 13.29 7.66
C LEU A 389 15.73 14.08 6.67
N ALA A 390 16.56 13.39 5.90
CA ALA A 390 17.23 13.99 4.75
C ALA A 390 16.22 14.36 3.64
N GLY A 391 16.66 15.13 2.64
CA GLY A 391 15.87 15.33 1.43
C GLY A 391 15.60 13.98 0.76
N HIS A 392 14.35 13.72 0.38
CA HIS A 392 13.89 12.43 -0.13
C HIS A 392 14.11 11.23 0.83
N GLY A 393 14.46 11.48 2.10
CA GLY A 393 14.79 10.46 3.08
C GLY A 393 13.58 9.87 3.80
N VAL A 394 13.81 8.73 4.46
CA VAL A 394 12.79 7.96 5.18
C VAL A 394 13.21 7.67 6.63
N LYS A 395 12.25 7.64 7.53
CA LYS A 395 12.38 7.05 8.87
C LYS A 395 11.46 5.85 8.96
N LEU A 396 12.00 4.69 9.35
CA LEU A 396 11.23 3.48 9.60
C LEU A 396 11.45 3.02 11.03
N LEU A 397 10.37 2.89 11.78
CA LEU A 397 10.37 2.34 13.12
C LEU A 397 9.60 1.02 13.15
N VAL A 398 10.14 0.05 13.88
CA VAL A 398 9.37 -1.13 14.35
C VAL A 398 9.00 -0.90 15.80
N LEU A 399 7.71 -1.00 16.11
CA LEU A 399 7.14 -0.72 17.42
C LEU A 399 6.57 -2.00 18.01
N GLU A 400 6.82 -2.22 19.30
CA GLU A 400 6.28 -3.38 20.04
C GLU A 400 5.50 -2.92 21.27
N GLN A 401 4.57 -3.78 21.70
CA GLN A 401 3.73 -3.55 22.88
C GLN A 401 3.05 -2.18 22.80
N THR A 402 2.47 -1.92 21.63
CA THR A 402 1.82 -0.65 21.34
C THR A 402 0.55 -0.51 22.18
N THR A 403 0.27 0.71 22.60
CA THR A 403 -1.02 1.08 23.19
C THR A 403 -1.85 1.75 22.10
N PRO A 404 -3.09 1.32 21.83
CA PRO A 404 -3.92 1.94 20.81
C PRO A 404 -4.18 3.42 21.07
N ALA A 405 -4.33 4.19 19.99
CA ALA A 405 -4.67 5.61 20.06
C ALA A 405 -5.90 5.87 20.96
N GLY A 406 -5.82 6.93 21.76
CA GLY A 406 -6.85 7.28 22.73
C GLY A 406 -6.80 6.50 24.03
N THR A 407 -5.79 5.66 24.26
CA THR A 407 -5.58 4.96 25.54
C THR A 407 -4.25 5.37 26.18
N TYR A 408 -4.27 5.70 27.46
CA TYR A 408 -3.11 6.23 28.18
C TYR A 408 -2.96 5.51 29.52
N VAL A 409 -1.74 5.04 29.83
CA VAL A 409 -1.47 4.11 30.94
C VAL A 409 -0.36 4.66 31.86
N ASN A 410 -0.63 4.69 33.18
CA ASN A 410 0.33 5.04 34.23
C ASN A 410 1.20 3.81 34.58
N PRO A 411 2.49 3.92 35.00
CA PRO A 411 3.15 5.03 35.69
C PRO A 411 3.81 6.11 34.80
N LYS A 412 3.59 6.11 33.47
CA LYS A 412 4.26 7.06 32.53
C LYS A 412 4.02 8.54 32.83
N TYR A 413 3.06 8.84 33.70
CA TYR A 413 2.53 10.17 33.93
C TYR A 413 2.78 10.66 35.36
N THR A 414 3.03 11.95 35.50
CA THR A 414 3.33 12.56 36.80
C THR A 414 2.12 12.43 37.73
N SER A 415 2.35 11.81 38.89
CA SER A 415 1.34 11.59 39.92
C SER A 415 1.78 12.25 41.23
N SER A 416 0.91 13.10 41.80
CA SER A 416 0.95 13.51 43.21
C SER A 416 -0.20 12.84 43.97
N ASN A 417 -0.21 12.89 45.31
CA ASN A 417 -1.15 12.12 46.16
C ASN A 417 -2.63 12.23 45.74
N THR A 418 -3.05 13.32 45.09
CA THR A 418 -4.44 13.52 44.67
C THR A 418 -4.60 13.90 43.19
N THR A 419 -3.52 14.02 42.41
CA THR A 419 -3.60 14.46 41.01
C THR A 419 -2.68 13.65 40.10
N THR A 420 -3.20 13.10 39.02
CA THR A 420 -2.42 12.46 37.94
C THR A 420 -2.52 13.30 36.67
N ALA A 421 -1.39 13.69 36.07
CA ALA A 421 -1.33 14.52 34.87
C ALA A 421 -0.94 13.69 33.63
N PHE A 422 -1.92 13.39 32.78
CA PHE A 422 -1.73 12.73 31.50
C PHE A 422 -1.36 13.76 30.44
N ALA A 423 -0.09 13.78 30.05
CA ALA A 423 0.39 14.55 28.91
C ALA A 423 0.08 13.82 27.59
N ASN A 424 0.26 14.52 26.47
CA ASN A 424 0.11 13.98 25.11
C ASN A 424 -1.23 13.29 24.83
N VAL A 425 -2.32 13.78 25.44
CA VAL A 425 -3.66 13.30 25.13
C VAL A 425 -4.08 13.88 23.78
N TYR A 426 -3.96 13.07 22.74
CA TYR A 426 -4.25 13.49 21.38
C TYR A 426 -5.75 13.46 21.07
N ALA A 427 -6.27 14.57 20.57
CA ALA A 427 -7.61 14.69 20.00
C ALA A 427 -7.47 14.89 18.49
N LEU A 428 -8.01 13.96 17.69
CA LEU A 428 -7.95 14.04 16.22
C LEU A 428 -8.70 15.27 15.67
N THR A 429 -9.79 15.64 16.34
CA THR A 429 -10.67 16.75 15.99
C THR A 429 -10.96 17.60 17.24
N SER A 430 -11.18 18.90 17.09
CA SER A 430 -11.72 19.74 18.17
C SER A 430 -13.15 19.31 18.38
N SER A 431 -13.47 18.63 19.48
CA SER A 431 -14.85 18.17 19.75
C SER A 431 -14.99 17.81 21.23
N THR A 432 -16.08 17.16 21.59
CA THR A 432 -16.26 16.58 22.90
C THR A 432 -15.90 15.10 22.91
N TYR A 433 -15.22 14.67 23.97
CA TYR A 433 -14.75 13.31 24.15
C TYR A 433 -15.30 12.75 25.45
N ASN A 434 -15.68 11.48 25.43
CA ASN A 434 -15.90 10.72 26.64
C ASN A 434 -14.53 10.35 27.21
N ILE A 435 -14.28 10.76 28.45
CA ILE A 435 -13.06 10.41 29.18
C ILE A 435 -13.42 9.32 30.17
N VAL A 436 -13.07 8.09 29.85
CA VAL A 436 -13.21 6.95 30.76
C VAL A 436 -11.95 6.88 31.60
N VAL A 437 -12.10 6.97 32.92
CA VAL A 437 -10.98 6.91 33.84
C VAL A 437 -11.08 5.65 34.68
N THR A 438 -9.95 4.98 34.88
CA THR A 438 -9.85 3.80 35.75
C THR A 438 -8.86 4.05 36.88
N SER A 439 -9.33 4.02 38.12
CA SER A 439 -8.52 4.19 39.33
C SER A 439 -7.90 2.87 39.80
N SER A 440 -6.84 2.97 40.60
CA SER A 440 -6.15 1.80 41.17
C SER A 440 -6.94 1.06 42.25
N ALA A 441 -7.73 1.79 43.05
CA ALA A 441 -8.51 1.25 44.17
C ALA A 441 -10.02 1.47 43.95
N SER A 442 -10.80 0.42 44.25
CA SER A 442 -12.26 0.47 44.28
C SER A 442 -12.73 1.17 45.55
N SER A 443 -13.71 2.08 45.43
CA SER A 443 -14.39 2.68 46.57
C SER A 443 -15.88 2.40 46.49
N THR A 444 -16.46 1.86 47.57
CA THR A 444 -17.91 1.74 47.73
C THR A 444 -18.54 3.05 48.21
N ALA A 445 -17.76 3.93 48.85
CA ALA A 445 -18.18 5.27 49.21
C ALA A 445 -18.09 6.21 48.00
N ALA A 446 -19.11 7.05 47.83
CA ALA A 446 -19.12 8.07 46.79
C ALA A 446 -17.94 9.04 46.99
N ARG A 447 -17.17 9.27 45.93
CA ARG A 447 -16.05 10.22 45.91
C ARG A 447 -16.14 11.13 44.71
N THR A 448 -15.46 12.26 44.80
CA THR A 448 -15.48 13.28 43.76
C THR A 448 -14.23 13.18 42.91
N ILE A 449 -14.42 13.16 41.59
CA ILE A 449 -13.31 13.16 40.64
C ILE A 449 -13.46 14.33 39.69
N THR A 450 -12.34 15.02 39.48
CA THR A 450 -12.29 16.22 38.66
C THR A 450 -11.31 16.05 37.51
N VAL A 451 -11.78 16.23 36.28
CA VAL A 451 -10.96 16.25 35.06
C VAL A 451 -10.75 17.70 34.64
N ILE A 452 -9.50 18.06 34.37
CA ILE A 452 -9.08 19.42 34.05
C ILE A 452 -8.23 19.41 32.77
N ALA A 453 -8.56 20.28 31.82
CA ALA A 453 -7.74 20.56 30.64
C ALA A 453 -7.75 22.08 30.37
N GLY A 454 -6.58 22.72 30.50
CA GLY A 454 -6.53 24.19 30.49
C GLY A 454 -7.48 24.79 31.53
N ASN A 455 -8.41 25.64 31.07
CA ASN A 455 -9.43 26.28 31.91
C ASN A 455 -10.72 25.44 32.06
N THR A 456 -10.87 24.35 31.31
CA THR A 456 -12.03 23.47 31.39
C THR A 456 -11.90 22.55 32.59
N ARG A 457 -12.94 22.50 33.43
CA ARG A 457 -13.05 21.59 34.57
C ARG A 457 -14.41 20.90 34.56
N ARG A 458 -14.42 19.58 34.77
CA ARG A 458 -15.65 18.82 35.03
C ARG A 458 -15.46 17.94 36.25
N THR A 459 -16.45 17.94 37.13
CA THR A 459 -16.44 17.21 38.39
C THR A 459 -17.64 16.27 38.46
N VAL A 460 -17.40 15.01 38.80
CA VAL A 460 -18.42 13.97 38.90
C VAL A 460 -18.32 13.24 40.24
N SER A 461 -19.46 12.84 40.79
CA SER A 461 -19.52 11.92 41.93
C SER A 461 -19.54 10.48 41.42
N VAL A 462 -18.64 9.64 41.92
CA VAL A 462 -18.43 8.29 41.40
C VAL A 462 -18.32 7.26 42.52
N THR A 463 -18.61 6.00 42.18
CA THR A 463 -18.33 4.81 42.99
C THR A 463 -17.64 3.77 42.09
N GLY A 464 -16.98 2.77 42.69
CA GLY A 464 -16.25 1.73 41.95
C GLY A 464 -14.88 2.18 41.43
N THR A 465 -14.40 1.50 40.37
CA THR A 465 -13.06 1.69 39.81
C THR A 465 -13.04 2.44 38.48
N THR A 466 -14.13 2.39 37.72
CA THR A 466 -14.20 2.92 36.35
C THR A 466 -15.40 3.83 36.20
N TYR A 467 -15.20 5.00 35.61
CA TYR A 467 -16.24 6.00 35.44
C TYR A 467 -15.97 6.87 34.21
N THR A 468 -17.03 7.44 33.66
CA THR A 468 -16.99 8.22 32.42
C THR A 468 -17.31 9.68 32.71
N ILE A 469 -16.48 10.59 32.21
CA ILE A 469 -16.79 12.01 32.10
C ILE A 469 -17.28 12.23 30.67
N PRO A 470 -18.59 12.35 30.46
CA PRO A 470 -19.14 12.45 29.12
C PRO A 470 -18.85 13.82 28.52
N ALA A 471 -18.74 13.86 27.19
CA ALA A 471 -18.72 15.08 26.39
C ALA A 471 -17.74 16.18 26.88
N PHE A 472 -16.52 15.80 27.30
CA PHE A 472 -15.48 16.73 27.73
C PHE A 472 -14.85 17.44 26.52
N PRO A 473 -14.85 18.78 26.43
CA PRO A 473 -14.36 19.48 25.25
C PRO A 473 -12.83 19.46 25.18
N LEU A 474 -12.28 19.07 24.02
CA LEU A 474 -10.86 19.10 23.71
C LEU A 474 -10.64 19.77 22.35
N PRO A 475 -9.68 20.71 22.22
CA PRO A 475 -9.20 21.14 20.91
C PRO A 475 -8.41 20.02 20.21
N ALA A 476 -8.41 20.03 18.88
CA ALA A 476 -7.58 19.14 18.07
C ALA A 476 -6.09 19.28 18.43
N GLY A 477 -5.36 18.18 18.34
CA GLY A 477 -3.94 18.10 18.66
C GLY A 477 -3.67 17.59 20.07
N GLN A 478 -2.50 17.94 20.60
CA GLN A 478 -2.01 17.44 21.88
C GLN A 478 -2.62 18.22 23.06
N ASN A 479 -3.13 17.50 24.04
CA ASN A 479 -3.72 18.04 25.26
C ASN A 479 -3.03 17.48 26.51
N THR A 480 -3.22 18.16 27.64
CA THR A 480 -2.86 17.64 28.96
C THR A 480 -4.09 17.55 29.83
N LEU A 481 -4.42 16.34 30.29
CA LEU A 481 -5.51 16.10 31.23
C LEU A 481 -4.97 15.88 32.64
N ARG A 482 -5.44 16.69 33.59
CA ARG A 482 -5.17 16.48 35.02
C ARG A 482 -6.40 15.88 35.66
N ILE A 483 -6.25 14.70 36.25
CA ILE A 483 -7.30 13.97 36.94
C ILE A 483 -7.04 14.09 38.44
N GLN A 484 -7.97 14.71 39.16
CA GLN A 484 -7.92 14.81 40.61
C GLN A 484 -8.85 13.76 41.23
N ASP A 485 -8.28 12.83 42.00
CA ASP A 485 -8.98 11.77 42.74
C ASP A 485 -8.46 11.77 44.19
N SER A 486 -9.36 11.93 45.15
CA SER A 486 -9.00 12.04 46.57
C SER A 486 -8.57 10.71 47.22
N THR A 487 -8.66 9.59 46.50
CA THR A 487 -8.54 8.25 47.09
C THR A 487 -7.48 7.35 46.46
N GLY A 488 -6.74 7.82 45.46
CA GLY A 488 -5.62 7.04 44.92
C GLY A 488 -5.11 7.45 43.55
N THR A 489 -4.17 6.66 43.05
CA THR A 489 -3.50 6.84 41.75
C THR A 489 -4.39 6.38 40.61
N ILE A 490 -4.45 7.15 39.52
CA ILE A 490 -5.15 6.77 38.30
C ILE A 490 -4.29 5.78 37.51
N LYS A 491 -4.89 4.66 37.05
CA LYS A 491 -4.20 3.64 36.24
C LYS A 491 -4.25 3.99 34.76
N THR A 492 -5.44 4.27 34.24
CA THR A 492 -5.63 4.54 32.82
C THR A 492 -6.66 5.62 32.57
N ILE A 493 -6.51 6.32 31.45
CA ILE A 493 -7.60 7.05 30.82
C ILE A 493 -7.79 6.55 29.39
N LYS A 494 -9.05 6.49 28.94
CA LYS A 494 -9.43 6.23 27.57
C LYS A 494 -10.30 7.37 27.05
N THR A 495 -9.95 7.90 25.89
CA THR A 495 -10.66 8.99 25.23
C THR A 495 -11.34 8.46 23.97
N THR A 496 -12.64 8.66 23.85
CA THR A 496 -13.41 8.35 22.63
C THR A 496 -14.25 9.55 22.24
N LEU A 497 -14.41 9.80 20.95
CA LEU A 497 -15.29 10.88 20.48
C LEU A 497 -16.71 10.68 21.03
N ALA A 498 -17.32 11.73 21.59
CA ALA A 498 -18.63 11.63 22.24
C ALA A 498 -19.78 11.88 21.26
N THR A 499 -19.54 12.64 20.21
CA THR A 499 -20.49 12.96 19.15
C THR A 499 -20.30 12.07 17.95
N ALA A 500 -21.41 11.72 17.30
CA ALA A 500 -21.37 11.07 16.00
C ALA A 500 -20.87 12.04 14.93
N SER A 501 -20.27 11.49 13.89
CA SER A 501 -19.91 12.23 12.69
C SER A 501 -21.15 12.56 11.85
N VAL A 502 -21.05 13.57 10.99
CA VAL A 502 -22.11 13.95 10.05
C VAL A 502 -21.59 13.84 8.63
N TYR A 503 -22.29 13.08 7.79
CA TYR A 503 -21.96 12.89 6.39
C TYR A 503 -22.73 13.88 5.50
N TYR A 504 -22.02 14.54 4.60
CA TYR A 504 -22.56 15.47 3.61
C TYR A 504 -22.29 14.91 2.21
N SER A 505 -23.36 14.44 1.58
CA SER A 505 -23.32 13.92 0.21
C SER A 505 -23.03 15.03 -0.79
N ALA A 506 -22.20 14.75 -1.80
CA ALA A 506 -21.92 15.69 -2.88
C ALA A 506 -23.20 16.16 -3.61
N GLN A 507 -24.29 15.37 -3.55
CA GLN A 507 -25.62 15.76 -4.05
C GLN A 507 -26.21 17.01 -3.40
N THR A 508 -25.82 17.30 -2.15
CA THR A 508 -26.35 18.44 -1.38
C THR A 508 -25.52 19.71 -1.55
N ALA A 509 -24.37 19.63 -2.26
CA ALA A 509 -23.48 20.76 -2.44
C ALA A 509 -24.02 21.73 -3.50
N ALA A 510 -23.85 23.03 -3.27
CA ALA A 510 -24.05 24.04 -4.30
C ALA A 510 -22.84 24.04 -5.25
N LEU A 511 -23.07 23.94 -6.55
CA LEU A 511 -22.03 23.87 -7.57
C LEU A 511 -21.86 25.22 -8.27
N ALA A 512 -20.63 25.56 -8.63
CA ALA A 512 -20.30 26.73 -9.44
C ALA A 512 -19.22 26.41 -10.47
N GLY A 513 -19.18 27.19 -11.56
CA GLY A 513 -18.26 26.96 -12.68
C GLY A 513 -18.68 25.75 -13.51
N GLY A 514 -17.72 24.88 -13.84
CA GLY A 514 -17.94 23.66 -14.63
C GLY A 514 -18.26 22.41 -13.81
N ALA A 515 -18.30 22.51 -12.48
CA ALA A 515 -18.56 21.37 -11.60
C ALA A 515 -19.95 20.75 -11.89
N SER A 516 -20.01 19.42 -11.97
CA SER A 516 -21.24 18.71 -12.36
C SER A 516 -21.47 17.46 -11.52
N LEU A 517 -22.70 17.31 -11.02
CA LEU A 517 -23.17 16.10 -10.34
C LEU A 517 -23.48 15.00 -11.37
N SER A 518 -23.01 13.79 -11.12
CA SER A 518 -23.37 12.59 -11.86
C SER A 518 -23.66 11.42 -10.92
N LYS A 519 -24.51 10.50 -11.39
CA LYS A 519 -24.72 9.20 -10.76
C LYS A 519 -23.72 8.21 -11.35
N CYS A 520 -23.15 7.35 -10.53
CA CYS A 520 -22.23 6.33 -11.01
C CYS A 520 -22.99 5.17 -11.67
N ALA A 521 -22.36 4.53 -12.65
CA ALA A 521 -23.01 3.54 -13.49
C ALA A 521 -23.33 2.27 -12.68
N ASP A 522 -22.38 1.85 -11.86
CA ASP A 522 -22.51 0.67 -11.03
C ASP A 522 -23.24 0.97 -9.73
N ALA A 523 -24.08 0.02 -9.29
CA ALA A 523 -24.82 0.14 -8.04
C ALA A 523 -23.88 0.23 -6.82
N ASP A 524 -22.69 -0.37 -6.94
CA ASP A 524 -21.65 -0.36 -5.93
C ASP A 524 -20.61 0.76 -6.12
N GLY A 525 -20.71 1.54 -7.21
CA GLY A 525 -19.85 2.68 -7.48
C GLY A 525 -20.18 3.89 -6.60
N CYS A 526 -19.18 4.73 -6.35
CA CYS A 526 -19.31 6.03 -5.67
C CYS A 526 -19.93 5.93 -4.28
N LYS A 527 -19.52 4.91 -3.52
CA LYS A 527 -19.98 4.68 -2.15
C LYS A 527 -19.52 5.82 -1.23
N PRO A 528 -20.36 6.22 -0.25
CA PRO A 528 -21.61 5.56 0.15
C PRO A 528 -22.86 6.06 -0.59
N THR A 529 -22.76 7.05 -1.50
CA THR A 529 -23.95 7.76 -1.99
C THR A 529 -24.43 7.35 -3.38
N ASN A 530 -23.58 6.68 -4.16
CA ASN A 530 -23.76 6.40 -5.59
C ASN A 530 -23.75 7.63 -6.52
N TYR A 531 -23.36 8.79 -5.98
CA TYR A 531 -23.21 10.03 -6.73
C TYR A 531 -21.84 10.65 -6.48
N LYS A 532 -21.35 11.36 -7.49
CA LYS A 532 -20.12 12.13 -7.40
C LYS A 532 -20.27 13.48 -8.10
N VAL A 533 -19.48 14.45 -7.67
CA VAL A 533 -19.30 15.72 -8.38
C VAL A 533 -17.93 15.68 -9.03
N GLY A 534 -17.91 15.74 -10.36
CA GLY A 534 -16.69 15.86 -11.15
C GLY A 534 -16.54 17.22 -11.81
N ASN A 535 -15.61 17.33 -12.76
CA ASN A 535 -15.33 18.55 -13.51
C ASN A 535 -14.96 19.76 -12.63
N LEU A 536 -14.35 19.50 -11.47
CA LEU A 536 -13.79 20.54 -10.61
C LEU A 536 -12.48 21.06 -11.22
N ALA A 537 -12.58 22.05 -12.10
CA ALA A 537 -11.45 22.81 -12.65
C ALA A 537 -11.14 24.07 -11.79
N VAL A 538 -10.12 24.84 -12.18
CA VAL A 538 -9.63 26.03 -11.47
C VAL A 538 -10.71 27.05 -11.09
N SER A 539 -11.71 27.25 -11.95
CA SER A 539 -12.83 28.18 -11.74
C SER A 539 -14.08 27.52 -11.17
N SER A 540 -13.98 26.24 -10.80
CA SER A 540 -15.11 25.42 -10.35
C SER A 540 -15.00 25.14 -8.86
N THR A 541 -16.15 25.17 -8.18
CA THR A 541 -16.21 24.86 -6.75
C THR A 541 -17.47 24.08 -6.45
N MET A 542 -17.44 23.34 -5.35
CA MET A 542 -18.61 22.81 -4.70
C MET A 542 -18.63 23.29 -3.24
N THR A 543 -19.80 23.71 -2.76
CA THR A 543 -19.96 24.28 -1.42
C THR A 543 -20.98 23.48 -0.63
N PHE A 544 -20.53 22.87 0.46
CA PHE A 544 -21.40 22.33 1.49
C PHE A 544 -21.80 23.45 2.45
N SER A 545 -23.10 23.65 2.62
CA SER A 545 -23.67 24.59 3.59
C SER A 545 -24.32 23.83 4.74
N GLY A 546 -24.51 24.49 5.88
CA GLY A 546 -25.12 23.81 7.03
C GLY A 546 -24.17 22.83 7.72
N VAL A 547 -22.85 22.99 7.51
CA VAL A 547 -21.86 22.04 7.99
C VAL A 547 -21.71 22.19 9.51
N SER A 548 -21.77 21.06 10.22
CA SER A 548 -21.69 21.00 11.67
C SER A 548 -20.24 21.17 12.10
N GLY A 549 -19.98 22.24 12.85
CA GLY A 549 -18.78 22.40 13.66
C GLY A 549 -18.97 21.89 15.09
N GLY A 550 -20.04 21.13 15.36
CA GLY A 550 -20.33 20.54 16.66
C GLY A 550 -20.45 21.56 17.78
N THR A 551 -20.13 21.16 19.02
CA THR A 551 -20.24 22.06 20.18
C THR A 551 -18.94 22.81 20.49
N VAL A 552 -17.82 22.41 19.88
CA VAL A 552 -16.49 22.98 20.13
C VAL A 552 -15.96 23.56 18.83
N ALA A 553 -15.73 24.88 18.78
CA ALA A 553 -15.12 25.54 17.63
C ALA A 553 -13.64 25.11 17.44
N GLY A 554 -13.09 25.34 16.26
CA GLY A 554 -11.69 25.07 15.94
C GLY A 554 -11.51 24.09 14.79
N SER A 555 -10.42 23.33 14.79
CA SER A 555 -10.12 22.41 13.69
C SER A 555 -10.95 21.14 13.73
N LYS A 556 -11.49 20.72 12.59
CA LYS A 556 -12.23 19.47 12.42
C LYS A 556 -11.48 18.50 11.54
N TRP A 557 -11.50 17.23 11.96
CA TRP A 557 -11.13 16.15 11.08
C TRP A 557 -12.27 15.90 10.10
N VAL A 558 -11.97 15.97 8.81
CA VAL A 558 -12.92 15.76 7.72
C VAL A 558 -12.42 14.59 6.91
N TRP A 559 -13.19 13.50 6.87
CA TRP A 559 -12.97 12.46 5.88
C TRP A 559 -13.50 12.94 4.54
N PHE A 560 -12.65 12.85 3.53
CA PHE A 560 -12.99 13.18 2.15
C PHE A 560 -13.10 11.88 1.37
N ASP A 561 -14.30 11.59 0.89
CA ASP A 561 -14.60 10.46 0.04
C ASP A 561 -14.48 10.94 -1.41
N TYR A 562 -13.44 10.46 -2.11
CA TYR A 562 -12.99 10.98 -3.38
C TYR A 562 -12.77 9.87 -4.40
N ILE A 563 -12.73 10.24 -5.67
CA ILE A 563 -12.39 9.33 -6.76
C ILE A 563 -11.29 9.98 -7.60
N ASN A 564 -10.19 9.27 -7.73
CA ASN A 564 -9.07 9.61 -8.58
C ASN A 564 -8.59 8.33 -9.28
N TYR A 565 -8.82 8.25 -10.58
CA TYR A 565 -8.30 7.21 -11.44
C TYR A 565 -7.48 7.81 -12.60
N ASP A 566 -6.77 8.91 -12.30
CA ASP A 566 -5.85 9.56 -13.23
C ASP A 566 -4.52 8.80 -13.24
N LEU A 567 -4.56 7.56 -13.73
CA LEU A 567 -3.38 6.73 -13.95
C LEU A 567 -2.52 7.36 -15.04
N ALA A 568 -1.32 7.77 -14.66
CA ALA A 568 -0.39 8.48 -15.54
C ALA A 568 0.38 7.52 -16.46
N PHE A 569 -0.31 6.64 -17.19
CA PHE A 569 0.31 5.67 -18.08
C PHE A 569 1.04 6.31 -19.27
N ASP A 570 0.44 7.34 -19.86
CA ASP A 570 1.00 8.13 -20.97
C ASP A 570 2.17 9.01 -20.53
N ARG A 571 2.08 9.55 -19.31
CA ARG A 571 3.06 10.44 -18.66
C ARG A 571 4.09 9.69 -17.80
N ALA A 572 4.04 8.35 -17.76
CA ALA A 572 5.00 7.56 -17.00
C ALA A 572 6.43 7.71 -17.57
N TRP A 573 6.54 7.93 -18.88
CA TRP A 573 7.79 7.93 -19.64
C TRP A 573 8.48 9.29 -19.75
N ASP A 574 7.74 10.39 -19.61
CA ASP A 574 8.26 11.76 -19.72
C ASP A 574 8.67 12.38 -18.36
N GLY A 575 8.45 11.63 -17.27
CA GLY A 575 8.79 12.05 -15.92
C GLY A 575 7.79 13.03 -15.28
N SER A 576 6.60 13.21 -15.86
CA SER A 576 5.55 14.10 -15.30
C SER A 576 4.41 13.36 -14.59
N GLY A 577 4.32 12.03 -14.74
CA GLY A 577 3.27 11.22 -14.13
C GLY A 577 3.39 11.08 -12.61
N THR A 578 2.35 11.47 -11.86
CA THR A 578 2.36 11.47 -10.38
C THR A 578 1.33 10.54 -9.73
N ASN A 579 0.29 10.13 -10.47
CA ASN A 579 -0.86 9.37 -9.94
C ASN A 579 -1.58 10.06 -8.76
N VAL A 580 -1.51 11.40 -8.70
CA VAL A 580 -2.26 12.18 -7.71
C VAL A 580 -3.07 13.28 -8.38
N ARG A 581 -4.21 13.60 -7.77
CA ARG A 581 -4.93 14.86 -8.01
C ARG A 581 -4.99 15.66 -6.73
N ASN A 582 -4.96 16.99 -6.83
CA ASN A 582 -5.06 17.83 -5.63
C ASN A 582 -6.43 18.49 -5.55
N ALA A 583 -6.94 18.70 -4.34
CA ALA A 583 -8.12 19.52 -4.07
C ALA A 583 -7.77 20.62 -3.06
N THR A 584 -8.47 21.74 -3.14
CA THR A 584 -8.40 22.83 -2.15
C THR A 584 -9.64 22.82 -1.26
N PHE A 585 -9.46 23.16 0.01
CA PHE A 585 -10.53 23.24 1.01
C PHE A 585 -10.50 24.59 1.71
N ALA A 586 -11.65 25.24 1.83
CA ALA A 586 -11.83 26.48 2.57
C ALA A 586 -13.07 26.41 3.46
N VAL A 587 -12.92 26.78 4.73
CA VAL A 587 -14.02 26.80 5.71
C VAL A 587 -14.38 28.24 6.02
N ASN A 588 -15.67 28.57 5.99
CA ASN A 588 -16.20 29.90 6.36
C ASN A 588 -15.51 31.09 5.65
N GLY A 589 -15.14 30.90 4.38
CA GLY A 589 -14.44 31.93 3.59
C GLY A 589 -12.96 32.13 3.96
N GLY A 590 -12.37 31.24 4.75
CA GLY A 590 -10.95 31.23 5.05
C GLY A 590 -10.07 30.93 3.83
N THR A 591 -8.75 31.09 4.00
CA THR A 591 -7.78 30.82 2.92
C THR A 591 -7.81 29.34 2.51
N PRO A 592 -7.98 29.02 1.22
CA PRO A 592 -7.97 27.64 0.76
C PRO A 592 -6.62 26.95 1.03
N LYS A 593 -6.68 25.71 1.52
CA LYS A 593 -5.52 24.83 1.73
C LYS A 593 -5.60 23.62 0.82
N MET A 594 -4.47 23.11 0.35
CA MET A 594 -4.40 22.05 -0.66
C MET A 594 -3.97 20.71 -0.07
N TRP A 595 -4.60 19.64 -0.53
CA TRP A 595 -4.19 18.25 -0.28
C TRP A 595 -4.11 17.47 -1.60
N SER A 596 -3.15 16.56 -1.68
CA SER A 596 -2.94 15.61 -2.79
C SER A 596 -3.55 14.27 -2.44
N PHE A 597 -4.34 13.72 -3.36
CA PHE A 597 -5.07 12.48 -3.20
C PHE A 597 -4.50 11.43 -4.18
N PRO A 598 -4.06 10.25 -3.69
CA PRO A 598 -3.55 9.17 -4.52
C PRO A 598 -4.66 8.54 -5.39
N ILE A 599 -4.36 7.44 -6.08
CA ILE A 599 -5.39 6.67 -6.77
C ILE A 599 -6.39 6.12 -5.75
N SER A 600 -7.68 6.15 -6.08
CA SER A 600 -8.76 5.73 -5.18
C SER A 600 -9.16 4.26 -5.31
N GLY A 601 -8.95 3.67 -6.48
CA GLY A 601 -9.29 2.28 -6.80
C GLY A 601 -8.99 1.92 -8.25
N GLY A 602 -9.75 0.97 -8.78
CA GLY A 602 -9.58 0.40 -10.12
C GLY A 602 -10.25 1.21 -11.23
N ASP A 603 -11.15 2.15 -10.93
CA ASP A 603 -11.80 2.97 -11.96
C ASP A 603 -12.26 4.35 -11.46
N TRP A 604 -12.95 5.09 -12.34
CA TRP A 604 -13.60 6.36 -12.01
C TRP A 604 -14.92 6.21 -11.21
N GLN A 605 -15.17 5.08 -10.56
CA GLN A 605 -16.31 4.82 -9.67
C GLN A 605 -15.86 4.41 -8.27
N ASP A 606 -14.65 3.88 -8.13
CA ASP A 606 -14.11 3.44 -6.86
C ASP A 606 -13.75 4.59 -5.93
N THR A 607 -14.40 4.59 -4.76
CA THR A 607 -14.23 5.63 -3.76
C THR A 607 -13.08 5.32 -2.82
N GLY A 608 -12.10 6.22 -2.83
CA GLY A 608 -11.02 6.31 -1.87
C GLY A 608 -11.43 7.23 -0.73
N ARG A 609 -10.75 7.08 0.41
CA ARG A 609 -11.04 7.89 1.59
C ARG A 609 -9.75 8.36 2.23
N MET A 610 -9.63 9.67 2.43
CA MET A 610 -8.49 10.26 3.14
C MET A 610 -8.98 11.34 4.09
N GLY A 611 -8.41 11.41 5.29
CA GLY A 611 -8.77 12.41 6.27
C GLY A 611 -7.88 13.64 6.19
N VAL A 612 -8.49 14.82 6.31
CA VAL A 612 -7.82 16.13 6.33
C VAL A 612 -8.24 16.91 7.56
N LEU A 613 -7.29 17.61 8.19
CA LEU A 613 -7.57 18.47 9.34
C LEU A 613 -7.77 19.91 8.86
N LEU A 614 -9.01 20.39 8.95
CA LEU A 614 -9.41 21.71 8.47
C LEU A 614 -9.71 22.64 9.64
N ASP A 615 -9.13 23.83 9.66
CA ASP A 615 -9.39 24.88 10.65
C ASP A 615 -10.54 25.81 10.24
N GLY A 616 -10.94 26.72 11.14
CA GLY A 616 -11.92 27.77 10.85
C GLY A 616 -13.38 27.44 11.16
N PHE A 617 -13.71 26.25 11.70
CA PHE A 617 -15.08 25.93 12.10
C PHE A 617 -15.49 26.69 13.37
N VAL A 618 -16.73 27.17 13.37
CA VAL A 618 -17.44 27.68 14.55
C VAL A 618 -18.42 26.62 15.07
N ALA A 619 -18.79 26.72 16.34
CA ALA A 619 -19.79 25.82 16.93
C ALA A 619 -21.16 25.96 16.24
N GLY A 620 -21.93 24.87 16.20
CA GLY A 620 -23.22 24.77 15.53
C GLY A 620 -23.11 24.37 14.06
N SER A 621 -24.23 24.41 13.35
CA SER A 621 -24.35 23.99 11.94
C SER A 621 -24.24 25.14 10.94
N GLY A 622 -23.73 26.30 11.35
CA GLY A 622 -23.67 27.49 10.49
C GLY A 622 -22.48 27.54 9.53
N ASN A 623 -21.70 26.45 9.40
CA ASN A 623 -20.44 26.50 8.65
C ASN A 623 -20.65 26.24 7.16
N THR A 624 -19.75 26.80 6.35
CA THR A 624 -19.58 26.46 4.95
C THR A 624 -18.24 25.78 4.72
N LEU A 625 -18.23 24.76 3.87
CA LEU A 625 -17.03 24.08 3.40
C LEU A 625 -17.01 24.10 1.87
N VAL A 626 -16.03 24.78 1.31
CA VAL A 626 -15.81 24.88 -0.14
C VAL A 626 -14.70 23.93 -0.54
N VAL A 627 -14.97 23.08 -1.53
CA VAL A 627 -13.97 22.24 -2.21
C VAL A 627 -13.77 22.77 -3.62
N GLY A 628 -12.51 22.93 -4.03
CA GLY A 628 -12.13 23.42 -5.36
C GLY A 628 -10.89 22.72 -5.90
N ALA A 629 -10.40 23.21 -7.04
CA ALA A 629 -9.20 22.68 -7.69
C ALA A 629 -8.00 23.62 -7.58
N PRO A 630 -6.76 23.10 -7.57
CA PRO A 630 -5.56 23.90 -7.74
C PRO A 630 -5.45 24.42 -9.18
N GLY A 631 -4.74 25.53 -9.39
CA GLY A 631 -4.71 26.33 -10.62
C GLY A 631 -4.29 25.67 -11.95
N TRP A 632 -3.98 24.37 -12.01
CA TRP A 632 -3.35 23.73 -13.19
C TRP A 632 -3.89 22.33 -13.54
N GLN A 633 -4.77 21.75 -12.72
CA GLN A 633 -5.35 20.42 -12.96
C GLN A 633 -6.75 20.32 -12.37
N TYR A 634 -7.50 19.31 -12.79
CA TYR A 634 -8.77 18.97 -12.14
C TYR A 634 -8.52 18.42 -10.73
N ALA A 635 -9.43 18.71 -9.81
CA ALA A 635 -9.51 18.00 -8.54
C ALA A 635 -9.97 16.54 -8.74
N PRO A 636 -9.83 15.66 -7.73
CA PRO A 636 -10.54 14.39 -7.71
C PRO A 636 -12.05 14.64 -7.81
N ASP A 637 -12.79 13.66 -8.33
CA ASP A 637 -14.25 13.69 -8.19
C ASP A 637 -14.60 13.48 -6.70
N VAL A 638 -15.69 14.10 -6.25
CA VAL A 638 -16.07 14.14 -4.84
C VAL A 638 -17.37 13.39 -4.62
N VAL A 639 -17.35 12.39 -3.75
CA VAL A 639 -18.55 11.63 -3.35
C VAL A 639 -19.22 12.28 -2.13
N GLY A 640 -18.42 12.84 -1.23
CA GLY A 640 -18.90 13.60 -0.09
C GLY A 640 -17.83 13.82 0.97
N VAL A 641 -18.26 14.39 2.09
CA VAL A 641 -17.41 14.64 3.25
C VAL A 641 -18.07 14.16 4.53
N GLU A 642 -17.30 13.57 5.43
CA GLU A 642 -17.75 13.24 6.78
C GLU A 642 -16.98 14.08 7.81
N VAL A 643 -17.71 14.91 8.57
CA VAL A 643 -17.11 15.80 9.56
C VAL A 643 -17.21 15.17 10.95
N LEU A 644 -16.07 14.99 11.62
CA LEU A 644 -16.02 14.63 13.03
C LEU A 644 -16.26 15.88 13.88
N ALA A 645 -17.53 16.20 14.09
CA ALA A 645 -18.01 17.46 14.68
C ALA A 645 -17.93 17.52 16.20
#